data_AF-A0A417K1C6-F1
#
_entry.id   AF-A0A417K1C6-F1
#
_cell.length_a   1.000
_cell.length_b   1.000
_cell.length_c   1.000
_cell.angle_alpha   90.00
_cell.angle_beta   90.00
_cell.angle_gamma   90.00
#
_symmetry.space_group_name_H-M   'P 1'
#
loop_
_entity.id
_entity.type
_entity.pdbx_description
1 polymer ?
#
loop_
_entity_poly.entity_id
_entity_poly.type
_entity_poly.pdbx_seq_one_letter_code
_entity_poly.pdbx_strand_id
1 'polypeptide(L)'
;MTQTNGETKLQKFHSVMQKVLKYGIVLALIAFIVLVLMNKDQFSEKVAKGTPEHKLTKIEVTDGDKVVQKFKAVSHTMERLDIMIDRNEQTGRAGSIDLNVKDSKGKSIFHITPTLLEVDGLTDMKATMRRTLRNENKWYKVVVNQKLNKGETYTIEITGKGIKAERPLYLYTSSNMGKIYQSAKLNGVTQKNFHVRTRVWTTQIDVSAVVLTVAITLALIILILIPLKIPEKWNKRFTWALFIVNPWVAFYMVEKVFYNPISVMNKLAFGMNILWYYILFFILLLIFNRVKWALLVGDVFLYAAAIGNYFVLAFRGTPITPADIYALGTAMDVADHYVLSYDKAAIVATVVLLGLCVFACKLDTYKIFHWKKRLVALLITAIVTVGSSFFLTRVDFLSKKGVAVNFWQQKRGYLKNGYILSFLMNIQYTIVSQPDGYSPEAVDKIADKYQVTQGTNKKLKQKPNVVVIMNETFSDLNVVNKIKTNKEVMPFINSLSENTIKGHMLVSVFGGGTSNSEYEFLTGNSVSSLPLNGNAYTQFVKHKVPSLASQLKQQGYDTLAFHPYKAHGWNRDTVYPLIGFDNFLDETSMNPNGEKFRGWYSDAEDYNKIIDIFNKKKAGQPLFLFNVTIQNHGGYLIADKNFKEEIKIKDEKATDTANRYLSLIHESDRAFEKIINYFKNQKEPTIVVMFGDHQPKLEDSFYELLYGKSLNSLSLKELQKKYTVPFIIWANYDIDAKSDVENVSANYLSSLMLQQTNLKMSRYNEFLLNMRNEVPALNANGYVDKDGKNHELSENNEYTKLITQYQYLQYNSLMDKKHVSTDLFSVKDGK
;
A
#
# COMPACT_ATOMS: atom_id res chain seq x y z
N MET A 1 -26.55 -50.54 49.91
CA MET A 1 -25.17 -50.13 49.52
C MET A 1 -25.25 -49.35 48.23
N THR A 2 -25.14 -48.03 48.33
CA THR A 2 -25.19 -47.04 47.25
C THR A 2 -23.77 -46.84 46.69
N GLN A 3 -23.52 -47.26 45.46
CA GLN A 3 -22.28 -46.89 44.74
C GLN A 3 -22.44 -45.48 44.17
N THR A 4 -21.86 -44.51 44.86
CA THR A 4 -21.61 -43.16 44.34
C THR A 4 -20.48 -43.20 43.32
N ASN A 5 -20.82 -43.12 42.03
CA ASN A 5 -19.87 -42.88 40.94
C ASN A 5 -19.33 -41.43 41.05
N GLY A 6 -18.17 -41.27 41.67
CA GLY A 6 -17.43 -40.00 41.66
C GLY A 6 -16.78 -39.75 40.31
N GLU A 7 -17.23 -38.72 39.58
CA GLU A 7 -16.53 -38.23 38.38
C GLU A 7 -15.07 -37.86 38.71
N THR A 8 -14.14 -38.36 37.90
CA THR A 8 -12.70 -38.08 38.04
C THR A 8 -12.41 -36.58 37.80
N LYS A 9 -11.36 -36.03 38.45
CA LYS A 9 -10.92 -34.63 38.26
C LYS A 9 -10.74 -34.26 36.76
N LEU A 10 -10.32 -35.21 35.94
CA LEU A 10 -10.11 -35.03 34.50
C LEU A 10 -11.44 -34.91 33.72
N GLN A 11 -12.48 -35.65 34.12
CA GLN A 11 -13.83 -35.55 33.55
C GLN A 11 -14.49 -34.21 33.91
N LYS A 12 -14.34 -33.76 35.16
CA LYS A 12 -14.79 -32.43 35.59
C LYS A 12 -14.09 -31.32 34.81
N PHE A 13 -12.77 -31.40 34.63
CA PHE A 13 -12.02 -30.43 33.82
C PHE A 13 -12.48 -30.39 32.36
N HIS A 14 -12.68 -31.55 31.71
CA HIS A 14 -13.21 -31.61 30.34
C HIS A 14 -14.62 -31.02 30.23
N SER A 15 -15.50 -31.32 31.19
CA SER A 15 -16.87 -30.78 31.25
C SER A 15 -16.88 -29.25 31.38
N VAL A 16 -16.03 -28.70 32.27
CA VAL A 16 -15.86 -27.25 32.44
C VAL A 16 -15.34 -26.62 31.14
N MET A 17 -14.28 -27.17 30.54
CA MET A 17 -13.70 -26.64 29.30
C MET A 17 -14.69 -26.65 28.13
N GLN A 18 -15.54 -27.67 28.02
CA GLN A 18 -16.60 -27.71 27.01
C GLN A 18 -17.68 -26.64 27.24
N LYS A 19 -18.05 -26.38 28.50
CA LYS A 19 -18.97 -25.29 28.84
C LYS A 19 -18.35 -23.93 28.52
N VAL A 20 -17.10 -23.69 28.92
CA VAL A 20 -16.38 -22.44 28.63
C VAL A 20 -16.32 -22.19 27.12
N LEU A 21 -15.95 -23.21 26.33
CA LEU A 21 -15.92 -23.09 24.87
C LEU A 21 -17.31 -22.80 24.28
N LYS A 22 -18.35 -23.50 24.75
CA LYS A 22 -19.74 -23.28 24.29
C LYS A 22 -20.19 -21.84 24.56
N TYR A 23 -20.05 -21.36 25.79
CA TYR A 23 -20.49 -20.01 26.16
C TYR A 23 -19.59 -18.93 25.54
N GLY A 24 -18.29 -19.20 25.37
CA GLY A 24 -17.39 -18.31 24.63
C GLY A 24 -17.82 -18.10 23.17
N ILE A 25 -18.22 -19.16 22.46
CA ILE A 25 -18.73 -19.04 21.08
C ILE A 25 -20.09 -18.31 21.05
N VAL A 26 -20.97 -18.54 22.03
CA VAL A 26 -22.23 -17.79 22.14
C VAL A 26 -21.96 -16.30 22.31
N LEU A 27 -21.04 -15.92 23.21
CA LEU A 27 -20.63 -14.52 23.38
C LEU A 27 -20.03 -13.94 22.10
N ALA A 28 -19.19 -14.69 21.39
CA ALA A 28 -18.62 -14.26 20.12
C ALA A 28 -19.70 -14.04 19.04
N LEU A 29 -20.71 -14.92 18.95
CA LEU A 29 -21.85 -14.76 18.05
C LEU A 29 -22.69 -13.51 18.39
N ILE A 30 -22.92 -13.23 19.68
CA ILE A 30 -23.64 -12.03 20.13
C ILE A 30 -22.84 -10.76 19.79
N ALA A 31 -21.54 -10.75 20.11
CA ALA A 31 -20.64 -9.65 19.77
C ALA A 31 -20.59 -9.42 18.24
N PHE A 32 -20.64 -10.50 17.46
CA PHE A 32 -20.68 -10.41 16.01
C PHE A 32 -21.97 -9.76 15.48
N ILE A 33 -23.14 -10.00 16.09
CA ILE A 33 -24.38 -9.27 15.73
C ILE A 33 -24.18 -7.76 15.95
N VAL A 34 -23.59 -7.36 17.07
CA VAL A 34 -23.30 -5.94 17.36
C VAL A 34 -22.35 -5.37 16.29
N LEU A 35 -21.28 -6.11 15.96
CA LEU A 35 -20.32 -5.72 14.93
C LEU A 35 -20.99 -5.52 13.56
N VAL A 36 -21.88 -6.42 13.14
CA VAL A 36 -22.65 -6.32 11.89
C VAL A 36 -23.52 -5.06 11.87
N LEU A 37 -24.20 -4.76 12.98
CA LEU A 37 -25.06 -3.59 13.08
C LEU A 37 -24.26 -2.27 13.08
N MET A 38 -23.10 -2.25 13.74
CA MET A 38 -22.18 -1.11 13.74
C MET A 38 -21.55 -0.87 12.35
N ASN A 39 -21.33 -1.94 11.57
CA ASN A 39 -20.73 -1.90 10.23
C ASN A 39 -21.77 -2.06 9.11
N LYS A 40 -23.05 -1.74 9.34
CA LYS A 40 -24.11 -1.92 8.34
C LYS A 40 -23.83 -1.23 7.00
N ASP A 41 -23.10 -0.11 7.03
CA ASP A 41 -22.72 0.64 5.83
C ASP A 41 -21.78 -0.15 4.91
N GLN A 42 -21.11 -1.18 5.43
CA GLN A 42 -20.23 -2.08 4.69
C GLN A 42 -21.01 -3.11 3.86
N PHE A 43 -22.31 -3.28 4.12
CA PHE A 43 -23.23 -4.02 3.26
C PHE A 43 -23.73 -3.17 2.09
N SER A 44 -23.14 -2.00 1.86
CA SER A 44 -23.55 -1.18 0.75
C SER A 44 -23.18 -1.80 -0.59
N GLU A 45 -24.15 -1.82 -1.50
CA GLU A 45 -23.96 -2.26 -2.86
C GLU A 45 -24.03 -1.08 -3.82
N LYS A 46 -23.24 -1.16 -4.89
CA LYS A 46 -23.30 -0.19 -5.98
C LYS A 46 -24.49 -0.56 -6.86
N VAL A 47 -25.55 0.23 -6.74
CA VAL A 47 -26.77 0.05 -7.50
C VAL A 47 -26.84 1.13 -8.57
N ALA A 48 -26.85 0.69 -9.83
CA ALA A 48 -27.22 1.55 -10.95
C ALA A 48 -28.73 1.73 -10.95
N LYS A 49 -29.21 2.98 -11.03
CA LYS A 49 -30.60 3.27 -11.34
C LYS A 49 -30.67 3.94 -12.71
N GLY A 50 -31.66 3.54 -13.52
CA GLY A 50 -31.89 4.08 -14.87
C GLY A 50 -31.99 3.05 -15.98
N THR A 51 -32.71 1.95 -15.80
CA THR A 51 -32.94 1.01 -16.92
C THR A 51 -34.32 0.37 -16.87
N PRO A 52 -35.22 0.81 -17.75
CA PRO A 52 -36.35 -0.02 -18.15
C PRO A 52 -36.74 0.22 -19.63
N GLU A 53 -35.95 -0.25 -20.61
CA GLU A 53 -36.45 -0.67 -21.93
C GLU A 53 -35.35 -1.17 -22.89
N HIS A 54 -35.72 -2.10 -23.80
CA HIS A 54 -34.86 -2.64 -24.86
C HIS A 54 -34.92 -1.86 -26.18
N LYS A 55 -35.96 -1.03 -26.39
CA LYS A 55 -36.06 -0.18 -27.58
C LYS A 55 -35.16 1.05 -27.42
N LEU A 56 -34.19 1.18 -28.32
CA LEU A 56 -33.20 2.24 -28.34
C LEU A 56 -33.49 3.18 -29.50
N THR A 57 -33.66 4.46 -29.18
CA THR A 57 -33.62 5.55 -30.16
C THR A 57 -32.33 6.35 -29.95
N LYS A 58 -31.95 7.17 -30.93
CA LYS A 58 -30.79 8.06 -30.82
C LYS A 58 -31.18 9.48 -31.21
N ILE A 59 -30.56 10.46 -30.57
CA ILE A 59 -30.61 11.86 -30.96
C ILE A 59 -29.23 12.33 -31.36
N GLU A 60 -29.19 13.30 -32.27
CA GLU A 60 -27.97 14.01 -32.64
C GLU A 60 -27.72 15.15 -31.65
N VAL A 61 -26.45 15.36 -31.33
CA VAL A 61 -25.94 16.46 -30.54
C VAL A 61 -24.80 17.08 -31.33
N THR A 62 -24.97 18.34 -31.71
CA THR A 62 -24.05 19.17 -32.48
C THR A 62 -23.61 20.38 -31.65
N ASP A 63 -22.83 21.29 -32.23
CA ASP A 63 -22.36 22.49 -31.55
C ASP A 63 -23.51 23.35 -31.02
N GLY A 64 -23.44 23.75 -29.74
CA GLY A 64 -24.46 24.54 -29.06
C GLY A 64 -25.68 23.75 -28.57
N ASP A 65 -25.88 22.51 -29.02
CA ASP A 65 -27.00 21.68 -28.55
C ASP A 65 -26.86 21.37 -27.06
N LYS A 66 -27.93 21.59 -26.30
CA LYS A 66 -28.00 21.38 -24.86
C LYS A 66 -29.08 20.38 -24.50
N VAL A 67 -28.67 19.27 -23.91
CA VAL A 67 -29.55 18.23 -23.37
C VAL A 67 -29.58 18.30 -21.86
N VAL A 68 -30.77 18.43 -21.28
CA VAL A 68 -30.98 18.57 -19.83
C VAL A 68 -31.86 17.43 -19.35
N GLN A 69 -31.37 16.63 -18.41
CA GLN A 69 -32.14 15.58 -17.76
C GLN A 69 -32.09 15.71 -16.24
N LYS A 70 -33.26 15.73 -15.60
CA LYS A 70 -33.33 15.76 -14.14
C LYS A 70 -33.48 14.35 -13.58
N PHE A 71 -32.87 14.09 -12.43
CA PHE A 71 -33.04 12.84 -11.69
C PHE A 71 -33.23 13.09 -10.20
N LYS A 72 -34.04 12.26 -9.55
CA LYS A 72 -34.22 12.28 -8.09
C LYS A 72 -33.17 11.37 -7.44
N ALA A 73 -32.37 11.92 -6.54
CA ALA A 73 -31.38 11.17 -5.79
C ALA A 73 -32.07 10.13 -4.90
N VAL A 74 -31.68 8.86 -5.06
CA VAL A 74 -32.21 7.75 -4.24
C VAL A 74 -31.24 7.33 -3.13
N SER A 75 -30.03 7.91 -3.11
CA SER A 75 -29.00 7.70 -2.10
C SER A 75 -28.25 8.99 -1.79
N HIS A 76 -27.34 8.93 -0.83
CA HIS A 76 -26.50 10.03 -0.35
C HIS A 76 -25.19 10.21 -1.13
N THR A 77 -24.93 9.39 -2.14
CA THR A 77 -23.71 9.47 -2.95
C THR A 77 -23.98 9.16 -4.42
N MET A 78 -23.21 9.81 -5.29
CA MET A 78 -23.11 9.56 -6.73
C MET A 78 -21.65 9.27 -7.05
N GLU A 79 -21.33 7.98 -7.20
CA GLU A 79 -19.96 7.57 -7.48
C GLU A 79 -19.65 7.64 -8.97
N ARG A 80 -20.63 7.29 -9.81
CA ARG A 80 -20.44 7.21 -11.27
C ARG A 80 -21.72 7.57 -12.01
N LEU A 81 -21.55 8.22 -13.15
CA LEU A 81 -22.56 8.51 -14.14
C LEU A 81 -22.18 7.81 -15.45
N ASP A 82 -23.01 6.88 -15.93
CA ASP A 82 -22.84 6.33 -17.27
C ASP A 82 -23.85 6.99 -18.21
N ILE A 83 -23.41 7.38 -19.40
CA ILE A 83 -24.22 7.95 -20.47
C ILE A 83 -24.07 7.04 -21.68
N MET A 84 -25.16 6.57 -22.27
CA MET A 84 -25.06 5.72 -23.44
C MET A 84 -24.98 6.57 -24.72
N ILE A 85 -23.91 6.38 -25.48
CA ILE A 85 -23.55 7.14 -26.68
C ILE A 85 -23.36 6.23 -27.89
N ASP A 86 -23.60 6.76 -29.10
CA ASP A 86 -23.21 6.12 -30.35
C ASP A 86 -22.09 6.92 -31.04
N ARG A 87 -21.11 6.18 -31.55
CA ARG A 87 -19.90 6.69 -32.19
C ARG A 87 -19.97 6.64 -33.71
N ASN A 88 -21.03 6.02 -34.25
CA ASN A 88 -21.30 5.94 -35.70
C ASN A 88 -20.12 5.38 -36.52
N GLU A 89 -19.25 4.57 -35.91
CA GLU A 89 -18.02 4.00 -36.50
C GLU A 89 -17.03 5.02 -37.11
N GLN A 90 -17.20 6.31 -36.84
CA GLN A 90 -16.29 7.36 -37.31
C GLN A 90 -15.29 7.72 -36.22
N THR A 91 -13.99 7.62 -36.52
CA THR A 91 -12.90 7.99 -35.61
C THR A 91 -12.38 9.40 -35.89
N GLY A 92 -11.90 10.12 -34.86
CA GLY A 92 -11.19 11.39 -35.05
C GLY A 92 -12.08 12.63 -35.20
N ARG A 93 -13.21 12.70 -34.50
CA ARG A 93 -14.12 13.86 -34.56
C ARG A 93 -13.59 15.04 -33.74
N ALA A 94 -13.69 16.23 -34.31
CA ALA A 94 -13.39 17.48 -33.60
C ALA A 94 -14.57 17.87 -32.70
N GLY A 95 -14.27 18.45 -31.54
CA GLY A 95 -15.26 18.93 -30.58
C GLY A 95 -15.12 18.30 -29.20
N SER A 96 -16.01 18.70 -28.31
CA SER A 96 -16.08 18.28 -26.91
C SER A 96 -17.52 18.25 -26.42
N ILE A 97 -17.75 17.54 -25.33
CA ILE A 97 -19.01 17.53 -24.61
C ILE A 97 -18.77 18.26 -23.28
N ASP A 98 -19.62 19.22 -22.93
CA ASP A 98 -19.67 19.83 -21.62
C ASP A 98 -20.68 19.08 -20.75
N LEU A 99 -20.20 18.34 -19.74
CA LEU A 99 -21.03 17.57 -18.82
C LEU A 99 -21.03 18.24 -17.44
N ASN A 100 -22.19 18.73 -17.00
CA ASN A 100 -22.36 19.42 -15.73
C ASN A 100 -23.50 18.80 -14.91
N VAL A 101 -23.22 18.45 -13.66
CA VAL A 101 -24.23 18.00 -12.69
C VAL A 101 -24.46 19.12 -11.69
N LYS A 102 -25.72 19.54 -11.55
CA LYS A 102 -26.14 20.63 -10.66
C LYS A 102 -27.08 20.12 -9.57
N ASP A 103 -26.97 20.72 -8.39
CA ASP A 103 -27.89 20.49 -7.27
C ASP A 103 -29.27 21.13 -7.50
N SER A 104 -30.16 20.97 -6.52
CA SER A 104 -31.52 21.52 -6.53
C SER A 104 -31.56 23.05 -6.61
N LYS A 105 -30.47 23.74 -6.23
CA LYS A 105 -30.31 25.20 -6.28
C LYS A 105 -29.62 25.67 -7.56
N GLY A 106 -29.26 24.76 -8.46
CA GLY A 106 -28.57 25.07 -9.71
C GLY A 106 -27.06 25.26 -9.55
N LYS A 107 -26.48 25.02 -8.38
CA LYS A 107 -25.03 25.06 -8.16
C LYS A 107 -24.40 23.82 -8.79
N SER A 108 -23.33 24.01 -9.56
CA SER A 108 -22.55 22.88 -10.11
C SER A 108 -21.87 22.13 -8.97
N ILE A 109 -22.14 20.83 -8.88
CA ILE A 109 -21.50 19.90 -7.95
C ILE A 109 -20.47 19.01 -8.65
N PHE A 110 -20.52 18.91 -9.97
CA PHE A 110 -19.55 18.20 -10.80
C PHE A 110 -19.56 18.79 -12.21
N HIS A 111 -18.39 19.01 -12.80
CA HIS A 111 -18.27 19.57 -14.14
C HIS A 111 -17.01 19.05 -14.84
N ILE A 112 -17.17 18.59 -16.08
CA ILE A 112 -16.07 18.14 -16.94
C ILE A 112 -16.38 18.44 -18.40
N THR A 113 -15.34 18.74 -19.20
CA THR A 113 -15.47 18.97 -20.63
C THR A 113 -14.56 18.02 -21.44
N PRO A 114 -14.93 16.73 -21.59
CA PRO A 114 -14.19 15.76 -22.41
C PRO A 114 -14.21 16.11 -23.92
N THR A 115 -13.09 15.89 -24.60
CA THR A 115 -13.00 15.90 -26.07
C THR A 115 -13.69 14.69 -26.68
N LEU A 116 -14.12 14.78 -27.94
CA LEU A 116 -14.71 13.62 -28.63
C LEU A 116 -13.72 12.46 -28.84
N LEU A 117 -12.42 12.74 -28.91
CA LEU A 117 -11.38 11.69 -28.94
C LEU A 117 -11.36 10.84 -27.66
N GLU A 118 -11.53 11.48 -26.50
CA GLU A 118 -11.64 10.80 -25.20
C GLU A 118 -12.96 10.00 -25.10
N VAL A 119 -14.06 10.59 -25.57
CA VAL A 119 -15.38 9.96 -25.62
C VAL A 119 -15.38 8.72 -26.53
N ASP A 120 -14.65 8.78 -27.65
CA ASP A 120 -14.47 7.69 -28.61
C ASP A 120 -13.46 6.64 -28.12
N GLY A 121 -12.64 6.96 -27.11
CA GLY A 121 -11.61 6.07 -26.56
C GLY A 121 -10.42 5.87 -27.51
N LEU A 122 -10.13 6.90 -28.32
CA LEU A 122 -8.98 6.96 -29.24
C LEU A 122 -7.77 7.64 -28.61
N THR A 123 -7.97 8.35 -27.50
CA THR A 123 -6.93 8.82 -26.60
C THR A 123 -7.13 8.18 -25.23
N ASP A 124 -6.08 8.15 -24.41
CA ASP A 124 -6.21 7.77 -23.01
C ASP A 124 -7.31 8.63 -22.37
N MET A 125 -8.27 7.95 -21.76
CA MET A 125 -9.36 8.60 -21.04
C MET A 125 -8.77 9.41 -19.88
N LYS A 126 -9.30 10.60 -19.58
CA LYS A 126 -9.10 11.17 -18.24
C LYS A 126 -9.65 10.18 -17.22
N ALA A 127 -9.04 10.26 -16.08
CA ALA A 127 -9.09 9.38 -14.95
C ALA A 127 -10.49 9.21 -14.34
N THR A 128 -11.30 10.25 -14.51
CA THR A 128 -12.74 10.21 -14.30
C THR A 128 -13.48 9.34 -15.28
N MET A 129 -12.84 8.66 -16.22
CA MET A 129 -13.50 7.86 -17.23
C MET A 129 -12.80 6.51 -17.35
N ARG A 130 -13.59 5.43 -17.38
CA ARG A 130 -13.05 4.06 -17.48
C ARG A 130 -13.49 3.38 -18.78
N ARG A 131 -12.54 2.80 -19.50
CA ARG A 131 -12.78 1.85 -20.60
C ARG A 131 -12.70 0.41 -20.11
N THR A 132 -13.63 -0.43 -20.55
CA THR A 132 -13.53 -1.90 -20.49
C THR A 132 -13.59 -2.44 -21.92
N LEU A 133 -12.93 -3.58 -22.16
CA LEU A 133 -12.64 -4.21 -23.46
C LEU A 133 -13.81 -4.19 -24.47
N ARG A 134 -13.43 -4.24 -25.76
CA ARG A 134 -14.15 -3.96 -27.03
C ARG A 134 -15.61 -4.43 -27.23
N ASN A 135 -16.26 -5.09 -26.28
CA ASN A 135 -17.68 -5.52 -26.37
C ASN A 135 -18.67 -4.64 -25.57
N GLU A 136 -18.23 -3.71 -24.70
CA GLU A 136 -19.12 -2.80 -23.94
C GLU A 136 -19.31 -1.39 -24.57
N ASN A 137 -18.92 -1.20 -25.84
CA ASN A 137 -18.59 0.07 -26.53
C ASN A 137 -19.62 1.24 -26.58
N LYS A 138 -20.78 1.14 -25.93
CA LYS A 138 -21.83 2.19 -26.00
C LYS A 138 -21.97 3.03 -24.74
N TRP A 139 -21.32 2.68 -23.62
CA TRP A 139 -21.42 3.44 -22.38
C TRP A 139 -20.21 4.33 -22.15
N TYR A 140 -20.45 5.64 -22.14
CA TYR A 140 -19.53 6.66 -21.69
C TYR A 140 -19.62 6.79 -20.16
N LYS A 141 -18.61 6.32 -19.43
CA LYS A 141 -18.61 6.18 -17.96
C LYS A 141 -17.82 7.33 -17.33
N VAL A 142 -18.43 8.04 -16.39
CA VAL A 142 -17.84 9.20 -15.70
C VAL A 142 -17.87 8.98 -14.18
N VAL A 143 -16.72 8.89 -13.53
CA VAL A 143 -16.54 8.88 -12.06
C VAL A 143 -16.78 10.29 -11.55
N VAL A 144 -17.72 10.40 -10.60
CA VAL A 144 -18.25 11.68 -10.10
C VAL A 144 -17.84 11.89 -8.63
N ASN A 145 -17.95 10.84 -7.81
CA ASN A 145 -17.63 10.83 -6.38
C ASN A 145 -18.18 12.03 -5.58
N GLN A 146 -19.45 12.39 -5.79
CA GLN A 146 -20.10 13.50 -5.08
C GLN A 146 -21.10 13.03 -4.03
N LYS A 147 -21.17 13.77 -2.90
CA LYS A 147 -22.23 13.60 -1.90
C LYS A 147 -23.54 14.18 -2.45
N LEU A 148 -24.62 13.44 -2.28
CA LEU A 148 -25.98 13.82 -2.63
C LEU A 148 -26.85 13.87 -1.38
N ASN A 149 -27.97 14.59 -1.46
CA ASN A 149 -29.04 14.53 -0.49
C ASN A 149 -30.14 13.62 -1.03
N LYS A 150 -30.37 12.49 -0.35
CA LYS A 150 -31.42 11.54 -0.73
C LYS A 150 -32.77 12.27 -0.78
N GLY A 151 -33.48 12.10 -1.90
CA GLY A 151 -34.79 12.72 -2.14
C GLY A 151 -34.73 14.04 -2.92
N GLU A 152 -33.58 14.72 -2.98
CA GLU A 152 -33.44 15.94 -3.77
C GLU A 152 -33.35 15.64 -5.28
N THR A 153 -33.69 16.62 -6.11
CA THR A 153 -33.61 16.52 -7.56
C THR A 153 -32.35 17.22 -8.06
N TYR A 154 -31.57 16.51 -8.86
CA TYR A 154 -30.35 16.98 -9.49
C TYR A 154 -30.55 17.09 -11.00
N THR A 155 -29.73 17.91 -11.65
CA THR A 155 -29.80 18.15 -13.09
C THR A 155 -28.51 17.72 -13.76
N ILE A 156 -28.61 16.85 -14.76
CA ILE A 156 -27.52 16.50 -15.69
C ILE A 156 -27.69 17.37 -16.93
N GLU A 157 -26.68 18.19 -17.24
CA GLU A 157 -26.61 18.98 -18.46
C GLU A 157 -25.48 18.46 -19.34
N ILE A 158 -25.78 18.19 -20.61
CA ILE A 158 -24.84 17.74 -21.64
C ILE A 158 -24.90 18.76 -22.78
N THR A 159 -23.80 19.45 -23.07
CA THR A 159 -23.76 20.45 -24.15
C THR A 159 -22.70 20.10 -25.18
N GLY A 160 -23.05 20.08 -26.47
CA GLY A 160 -22.07 19.93 -27.55
C GLY A 160 -21.26 21.22 -27.76
N LYS A 161 -19.94 21.12 -27.90
CA LYS A 161 -19.04 22.25 -28.17
C LYS A 161 -18.09 21.92 -29.31
N GLY A 162 -18.16 22.66 -30.41
CA GLY A 162 -17.37 22.45 -31.61
C GLY A 162 -17.65 21.13 -32.33
N ILE A 163 -18.82 20.52 -32.11
CA ILE A 163 -19.23 19.27 -32.77
C ILE A 163 -19.89 19.61 -34.10
N LYS A 164 -19.28 19.17 -35.20
CA LYS A 164 -19.75 19.45 -36.56
C LYS A 164 -21.05 18.71 -36.89
N ALA A 165 -21.97 19.37 -37.60
CA ALA A 165 -23.26 18.80 -37.99
C ALA A 165 -23.11 17.61 -38.94
N GLU A 166 -22.05 17.54 -39.75
CA GLU A 166 -21.78 16.40 -40.65
C GLU A 166 -21.25 15.17 -39.90
N ARG A 167 -20.84 15.34 -38.63
CA ARG A 167 -20.32 14.26 -37.76
C ARG A 167 -20.86 14.40 -36.33
N PRO A 168 -22.19 14.31 -36.13
CA PRO A 168 -22.81 14.55 -34.84
C PRO A 168 -22.42 13.47 -33.82
N LEU A 169 -22.49 13.82 -32.54
CA LEU A 169 -22.50 12.82 -31.47
C LEU A 169 -23.93 12.32 -31.29
N TYR A 170 -24.09 11.01 -31.15
CA TYR A 170 -25.40 10.45 -30.87
C TYR A 170 -25.53 10.09 -29.39
N LEU A 171 -26.59 10.56 -28.73
CA LEU A 171 -26.99 10.07 -27.42
C LEU A 171 -28.12 9.07 -27.58
N TYR A 172 -28.01 7.92 -26.92
CA TYR A 172 -29.11 6.97 -26.87
C TYR A 172 -30.20 7.49 -25.93
N THR A 173 -31.43 7.36 -26.36
CA THR A 173 -32.62 7.76 -25.62
C THR A 173 -33.58 6.59 -25.44
N SER A 174 -34.49 6.71 -24.47
CA SER A 174 -35.49 5.70 -24.18
C SER A 174 -36.82 6.33 -23.81
N SER A 175 -37.91 5.62 -24.12
CA SER A 175 -39.27 6.09 -23.89
C SER A 175 -39.63 6.15 -22.41
N ASN A 176 -39.03 5.25 -21.62
CA ASN A 176 -39.26 5.11 -20.20
C ASN A 176 -37.92 4.87 -19.49
N MET A 177 -37.65 5.64 -18.43
CA MET A 177 -36.47 5.48 -17.58
C MET A 177 -36.83 5.26 -16.09
N GLY A 178 -38.07 4.85 -15.83
CA GLY A 178 -38.62 4.68 -14.49
C GLY A 178 -38.91 6.01 -13.80
N LYS A 179 -39.32 5.96 -12.52
CA LYS A 179 -39.74 7.15 -11.75
C LYS A 179 -38.61 8.07 -11.30
N ILE A 180 -37.36 7.67 -11.53
CA ILE A 180 -36.20 8.41 -11.02
C ILE A 180 -35.78 9.55 -11.94
N TYR A 181 -36.08 9.46 -13.24
CA TYR A 181 -35.75 10.47 -14.22
C TYR A 181 -37.01 11.22 -14.64
N GLN A 182 -36.88 12.53 -14.82
CA GLN A 182 -37.87 13.33 -15.54
C GLN A 182 -37.53 13.32 -17.02
N SER A 183 -38.51 13.62 -17.87
CA SER A 183 -38.28 13.80 -19.30
C SER A 183 -37.15 14.81 -19.54
N ALA A 184 -36.21 14.42 -20.38
CA ALA A 184 -35.14 15.30 -20.80
C ALA A 184 -35.68 16.41 -21.71
N LYS A 185 -34.90 17.49 -21.81
CA LYS A 185 -35.16 18.61 -22.72
C LYS A 185 -33.97 18.74 -23.66
N LEU A 186 -34.24 18.85 -24.95
CA LEU A 186 -33.23 19.20 -25.96
C LEU A 186 -33.48 20.66 -26.35
N ASN A 187 -32.49 21.52 -26.17
CA ASN A 187 -32.57 22.96 -26.46
C ASN A 187 -33.79 23.64 -25.82
N GLY A 188 -34.14 23.22 -24.59
CA GLY A 188 -35.30 23.74 -23.84
C GLY A 188 -36.64 23.11 -24.23
N VAL A 189 -36.73 22.38 -25.34
CA VAL A 189 -37.96 21.73 -25.81
C VAL A 189 -38.14 20.38 -25.11
N THR A 190 -39.32 20.18 -24.52
CA THR A 190 -39.68 18.90 -23.88
C THR A 190 -40.33 17.98 -24.89
N GLN A 191 -39.73 16.82 -25.15
CA GLN A 191 -40.31 15.79 -26.02
C GLN A 191 -41.05 14.75 -25.17
N LYS A 192 -42.16 14.20 -25.67
CA LYS A 192 -42.97 13.20 -24.94
C LYS A 192 -42.18 11.90 -24.82
N ASN A 193 -42.14 11.30 -23.63
CA ASN A 193 -41.44 10.03 -23.36
C ASN A 193 -39.97 10.09 -23.81
N PHE A 194 -39.25 11.14 -23.44
CA PHE A 194 -37.88 11.36 -23.90
C PHE A 194 -36.94 11.37 -22.72
N HIS A 195 -36.04 10.40 -22.64
CA HIS A 195 -35.04 10.33 -21.59
C HIS A 195 -33.69 9.99 -22.20
N VAL A 196 -32.63 10.73 -21.84
CA VAL A 196 -31.28 10.28 -22.16
C VAL A 196 -30.99 9.03 -21.34
N ARG A 197 -30.40 8.03 -21.98
CA ARG A 197 -30.09 6.75 -21.36
C ARG A 197 -28.87 6.91 -20.46
N THR A 198 -29.16 7.22 -19.20
CA THR A 198 -28.17 7.48 -18.17
C THR A 198 -28.28 6.47 -17.03
N ARG A 199 -27.16 6.13 -16.40
CA ARG A 199 -27.13 5.36 -15.15
C ARG A 199 -26.43 6.17 -14.09
N VAL A 200 -27.15 6.49 -13.02
CA VAL A 200 -26.54 7.01 -11.81
C VAL A 200 -26.22 5.83 -10.90
N TRP A 201 -24.93 5.61 -10.67
CA TRP A 201 -24.44 4.62 -9.72
C TRP A 201 -24.41 5.23 -8.33
N THR A 202 -25.28 4.69 -7.49
CA THR A 202 -25.41 5.07 -6.08
C THR A 202 -25.03 3.92 -5.19
N THR A 203 -24.60 4.22 -3.97
CA THR A 203 -24.26 3.23 -2.97
C THR A 203 -25.42 3.11 -2.01
N GLN A 204 -26.02 1.92 -1.86
CA GLN A 204 -27.18 1.69 -1.00
C GLN A 204 -26.91 0.51 -0.07
N ILE A 205 -27.26 0.64 1.20
CA ILE A 205 -27.14 -0.44 2.18
C ILE A 205 -28.09 -1.57 1.79
N ASP A 206 -27.56 -2.78 1.58
CA ASP A 206 -28.36 -3.99 1.40
C ASP A 206 -28.89 -4.48 2.76
N VAL A 207 -30.05 -3.93 3.15
CA VAL A 207 -30.75 -4.29 4.40
C VAL A 207 -31.07 -5.78 4.45
N SER A 208 -31.38 -6.40 3.30
CA SER A 208 -31.69 -7.83 3.24
C SER A 208 -30.48 -8.68 3.60
N ALA A 209 -29.29 -8.34 3.11
CA ALA A 209 -28.06 -9.01 3.48
C ALA A 209 -27.72 -8.84 4.97
N VAL A 210 -27.96 -7.66 5.55
CA VAL A 210 -27.80 -7.44 7.01
C VAL A 210 -28.74 -8.35 7.79
N VAL A 211 -30.03 -8.36 7.46
CA VAL A 211 -31.04 -9.18 8.13
C VAL A 211 -30.71 -10.67 8.01
N LEU A 212 -30.33 -11.13 6.81
CA LEU A 212 -29.95 -12.52 6.58
C LEU A 212 -28.71 -12.92 7.40
N THR A 213 -27.70 -12.05 7.49
CA THR A 213 -26.48 -12.29 8.29
C THR A 213 -26.81 -12.42 9.78
N VAL A 214 -27.67 -11.55 10.30
CA VAL A 214 -28.15 -11.63 11.69
C VAL A 214 -28.96 -12.91 11.90
N ALA A 215 -29.86 -13.27 10.97
CA ALA A 215 -30.67 -14.48 11.06
C ALA A 215 -29.82 -15.75 11.07
N ILE A 216 -28.80 -15.85 10.22
CA ILE A 216 -27.82 -16.96 10.22
C ILE A 216 -27.09 -17.02 11.56
N THR A 217 -26.66 -15.88 12.09
CA THR A 217 -25.95 -15.81 13.38
C THR A 217 -26.84 -16.28 14.53
N LEU A 218 -28.11 -15.87 14.55
CA LEU A 218 -29.11 -16.36 15.52
C LEU A 218 -29.35 -17.87 15.38
N ALA A 219 -29.43 -18.39 14.15
CA ALA A 219 -29.55 -19.82 13.91
C ALA A 219 -28.33 -20.61 14.44
N LEU A 220 -27.12 -20.05 14.33
CA LEU A 220 -25.90 -20.63 14.92
C LEU A 220 -25.92 -20.62 16.46
N ILE A 221 -26.45 -19.56 17.08
CA ILE A 221 -26.67 -19.49 18.53
C ILE A 221 -27.65 -20.58 18.97
N ILE A 222 -28.78 -20.72 18.28
CA ILE A 222 -29.76 -21.78 18.56
C ILE A 222 -29.09 -23.15 18.41
N LEU A 223 -28.39 -23.36 17.29
CA LEU A 223 -27.71 -24.62 17.00
C LEU A 223 -26.72 -24.99 18.10
N ILE A 224 -25.85 -24.08 18.55
CA ILE A 224 -24.85 -24.40 19.58
C ILE A 224 -25.51 -24.68 20.94
N LEU A 225 -26.60 -23.98 21.27
CA LEU A 225 -27.33 -24.14 22.54
C LEU A 225 -28.05 -25.49 22.61
N ILE A 226 -28.66 -25.96 21.51
CA ILE A 226 -29.39 -27.23 21.44
C ILE A 226 -28.43 -28.42 21.66
N PRO A 227 -28.67 -29.30 22.65
CA PRO A 227 -27.91 -30.53 22.79
C PRO A 227 -28.27 -31.50 21.66
N LEU A 228 -27.29 -31.83 20.80
CA LEU A 228 -27.45 -32.82 19.74
C LEU A 228 -26.70 -34.10 20.17
N LYS A 229 -27.45 -35.16 20.49
CA LYS A 229 -26.86 -36.48 20.75
C LYS A 229 -26.72 -37.24 19.43
N ILE A 230 -25.54 -37.21 18.84
CA ILE A 230 -25.25 -37.94 17.61
C ILE A 230 -24.77 -39.35 18.01
N PRO A 231 -25.38 -40.44 17.51
CA PRO A 231 -24.89 -41.80 17.77
C PRO A 231 -23.42 -41.94 17.37
N GLU A 232 -22.61 -42.66 18.14
CA GLU A 232 -21.15 -42.72 17.97
C GLU A 232 -20.71 -43.08 16.54
N LYS A 233 -21.40 -44.02 15.89
CA LYS A 233 -21.15 -44.41 14.49
C LYS A 233 -21.28 -43.23 13.53
N TRP A 234 -22.34 -42.42 13.70
CA TRP A 234 -22.58 -41.23 12.88
C TRP A 234 -21.66 -40.08 13.26
N ASN A 235 -21.32 -39.93 14.53
CA ASN A 235 -20.34 -38.93 14.99
C ASN A 235 -18.97 -39.19 14.33
N LYS A 236 -18.53 -40.45 14.28
CA LYS A 236 -17.27 -40.83 13.61
C LYS A 236 -17.28 -40.52 12.12
N ARG A 237 -18.39 -40.82 11.43
CA ARG A 237 -18.55 -40.52 10.00
C ARG A 237 -18.58 -39.01 9.74
N PHE A 238 -19.34 -38.27 10.54
CA PHE A 238 -19.47 -36.81 10.41
C PHE A 238 -18.15 -36.10 10.74
N THR A 239 -17.39 -36.60 11.73
CA THR A 239 -16.05 -36.11 12.06
C THR A 239 -15.10 -36.20 10.87
N TRP A 240 -15.06 -37.34 10.17
CA TRP A 240 -14.22 -37.49 8.97
C TRP A 240 -14.76 -36.69 7.79
N ALA A 241 -16.09 -36.62 7.60
CA ALA A 241 -16.70 -35.79 6.57
C ALA A 241 -16.34 -34.32 6.77
N LEU A 242 -16.46 -33.80 8.00
CA LEU A 242 -16.02 -32.45 8.32
C LEU A 242 -14.53 -32.28 8.12
N PHE A 243 -13.68 -33.22 8.54
CA PHE A 243 -12.24 -33.10 8.30
C PHE A 243 -11.87 -33.05 6.81
N ILE A 244 -12.62 -33.74 5.94
CA ILE A 244 -12.43 -33.70 4.49
C ILE A 244 -12.94 -32.40 3.89
N VAL A 245 -14.12 -31.91 4.32
CA VAL A 245 -14.76 -30.71 3.76
C VAL A 245 -14.13 -29.41 4.30
N ASN A 246 -13.68 -29.40 5.55
CA ASN A 246 -13.21 -28.20 6.24
C ASN A 246 -12.10 -27.45 5.51
N PRO A 247 -11.03 -28.10 4.99
CA PRO A 247 -10.00 -27.43 4.19
C PRO A 247 -10.55 -26.61 3.01
N TRP A 248 -11.63 -27.06 2.37
CA TRP A 248 -12.27 -26.34 1.25
C TRP A 248 -13.03 -25.10 1.73
N VAL A 249 -13.73 -25.22 2.86
CA VAL A 249 -14.48 -24.10 3.45
C VAL A 249 -13.53 -23.06 4.03
N ALA A 250 -12.44 -23.50 4.69
CA ALA A 250 -11.38 -22.64 5.18
C ALA A 250 -10.66 -21.93 4.02
N PHE A 251 -10.37 -22.64 2.92
CA PHE A 251 -9.85 -22.02 1.70
C PHE A 251 -10.81 -20.95 1.17
N TYR A 252 -12.09 -21.27 1.00
CA TYR A 252 -13.09 -20.29 0.58
C TYR A 252 -13.13 -19.06 1.50
N MET A 253 -13.14 -19.26 2.82
CA MET A 253 -13.15 -18.19 3.82
C MET A 253 -11.98 -17.23 3.61
N VAL A 254 -10.76 -17.76 3.52
CA VAL A 254 -9.54 -16.97 3.35
C VAL A 254 -9.54 -16.23 2.00
N GLU A 255 -9.78 -16.94 0.90
CA GLU A 255 -9.80 -16.33 -0.45
C GLU A 255 -10.89 -15.26 -0.61
N LYS A 256 -12.02 -15.43 0.08
CA LYS A 256 -13.13 -14.47 0.04
C LYS A 256 -12.74 -13.12 0.62
N VAL A 257 -12.03 -13.11 1.76
CA VAL A 257 -11.49 -11.87 2.39
C VAL A 257 -10.58 -11.11 1.44
N PHE A 258 -9.84 -11.82 0.57
CA PHE A 258 -8.92 -11.22 -0.38
C PHE A 258 -9.55 -10.82 -1.72
N TYR A 259 -10.86 -11.04 -1.88
CA TYR A 259 -11.56 -10.88 -3.16
C TYR A 259 -10.88 -11.67 -4.28
N ASN A 260 -10.22 -12.78 -3.94
CA ASN A 260 -9.59 -13.67 -4.92
C ASN A 260 -10.69 -14.41 -5.68
N PRO A 261 -10.78 -14.23 -7.02
CA PRO A 261 -11.83 -14.86 -7.79
C PRO A 261 -11.48 -16.33 -8.04
N ILE A 262 -11.90 -17.21 -7.11
CA ILE A 262 -11.64 -18.66 -7.16
C ILE A 262 -12.03 -19.26 -8.53
N SER A 263 -13.11 -18.77 -9.15
CA SER A 263 -13.62 -19.27 -10.43
C SER A 263 -12.68 -19.07 -11.62
N VAL A 264 -11.75 -18.12 -11.56
CA VAL A 264 -10.77 -17.84 -12.64
C VAL A 264 -9.34 -18.19 -12.22
N MET A 265 -9.16 -18.78 -11.03
CA MET A 265 -7.87 -19.24 -10.54
C MET A 265 -7.35 -20.39 -11.42
N ASN A 266 -6.03 -20.41 -11.65
CA ASN A 266 -5.39 -21.51 -12.37
C ASN A 266 -5.66 -22.85 -11.66
N LYS A 267 -5.99 -23.92 -12.41
CA LYS A 267 -6.32 -25.23 -11.83
C LYS A 267 -5.18 -25.82 -11.00
N LEU A 268 -3.92 -25.64 -11.43
CA LEU A 268 -2.75 -26.09 -10.67
C LEU A 268 -2.61 -25.29 -9.38
N ALA A 269 -2.73 -23.96 -9.45
CA ALA A 269 -2.69 -23.11 -8.26
C ALA A 269 -3.80 -23.49 -7.27
N PHE A 270 -5.03 -23.66 -7.73
CA PHE A 270 -6.17 -24.09 -6.93
C PHE A 270 -5.88 -25.43 -6.21
N GLY A 271 -5.44 -26.44 -6.97
CA GLY A 271 -5.09 -27.75 -6.40
C GLY A 271 -3.97 -27.69 -5.36
N MET A 272 -2.95 -26.85 -5.60
CA MET A 272 -1.85 -26.66 -4.66
C MET A 272 -2.27 -25.92 -3.39
N ASN A 273 -3.16 -24.92 -3.47
CA ASN A 273 -3.72 -24.31 -2.26
C ASN A 273 -4.45 -25.36 -1.44
N ILE A 274 -5.42 -26.07 -2.04
CA ILE A 274 -6.19 -27.11 -1.32
C ILE A 274 -5.27 -28.16 -0.69
N LEU A 275 -4.22 -28.60 -1.39
CA LEU A 275 -3.21 -29.51 -0.85
C LEU A 275 -2.54 -28.94 0.40
N TRP A 276 -2.12 -27.67 0.38
CA TRP A 276 -1.48 -27.02 1.53
C TRP A 276 -2.42 -26.81 2.72
N TYR A 277 -3.72 -26.56 2.49
CA TYR A 277 -4.71 -26.58 3.57
C TYR A 277 -4.83 -27.99 4.17
N TYR A 278 -4.89 -29.05 3.35
CA TYR A 278 -4.88 -30.42 3.86
C TYR A 278 -3.62 -30.72 4.67
N ILE A 279 -2.44 -30.36 4.18
CA ILE A 279 -1.17 -30.54 4.91
C ILE A 279 -1.26 -29.86 6.29
N LEU A 280 -1.71 -28.61 6.35
CA LEU A 280 -1.86 -27.86 7.61
C LEU A 280 -2.83 -28.56 8.58
N PHE A 281 -4.02 -28.94 8.13
CA PHE A 281 -5.01 -29.63 8.99
C PHE A 281 -4.55 -31.03 9.41
N PHE A 282 -3.79 -31.74 8.55
CA PHE A 282 -3.18 -33.03 8.91
C PHE A 282 -2.08 -32.85 9.95
N ILE A 283 -1.23 -31.82 9.86
CA ILE A 283 -0.24 -31.51 10.90
C ILE A 283 -0.94 -31.22 12.23
N LEU A 284 -1.99 -30.40 12.23
CA LEU A 284 -2.76 -30.12 13.45
C LEU A 284 -3.46 -31.38 13.98
N LEU A 285 -4.00 -32.23 13.11
CA LEU A 285 -4.56 -33.52 13.50
C LEU A 285 -3.49 -34.43 14.11
N LEU A 286 -2.28 -34.42 13.57
CA LEU A 286 -1.15 -35.16 14.12
C LEU A 286 -0.68 -34.59 15.45
N ILE A 287 -0.78 -33.28 15.72
CA ILE A 287 -0.43 -32.67 17.01
C ILE A 287 -1.48 -33.02 18.08
N PHE A 288 -2.76 -32.74 17.80
CA PHE A 288 -3.84 -32.91 18.78
C PHE A 288 -4.37 -34.35 18.86
N ASN A 289 -4.15 -35.17 17.83
CA ASN A 289 -4.73 -36.51 17.64
C ASN A 289 -6.26 -36.55 17.80
N ARG A 290 -6.93 -35.42 17.59
CA ARG A 290 -8.37 -35.22 17.75
C ARG A 290 -8.84 -34.19 16.73
N VAL A 291 -9.78 -34.57 15.86
CA VAL A 291 -10.26 -33.72 14.76
C VAL A 291 -10.84 -32.40 15.25
N LYS A 292 -11.68 -32.41 16.30
CA LYS A 292 -12.29 -31.19 16.86
C LYS A 292 -11.26 -30.08 17.12
N TRP A 293 -10.14 -30.40 17.76
CA TRP A 293 -9.12 -29.40 18.09
C TRP A 293 -8.29 -29.00 16.87
N ALA A 294 -8.02 -29.93 15.96
CA ALA A 294 -7.36 -29.61 14.70
C ALA A 294 -8.17 -28.63 13.85
N LEU A 295 -9.50 -28.81 13.77
CA LEU A 295 -10.40 -27.89 13.08
C LEU A 295 -10.44 -26.54 13.80
N LEU A 296 -10.79 -26.51 15.09
CA LEU A 296 -10.91 -25.25 15.85
C LEU A 296 -9.65 -24.39 15.79
N VAL A 297 -8.48 -24.97 16.03
CA VAL A 297 -7.22 -24.22 16.02
C VAL A 297 -6.84 -23.80 14.60
N GLY A 298 -7.01 -24.69 13.62
CA GLY A 298 -6.68 -24.39 12.22
C GLY A 298 -7.56 -23.30 11.62
N ASP A 299 -8.87 -23.36 11.86
CA ASP A 299 -9.83 -22.37 11.35
C ASP A 299 -9.60 -21.00 11.98
N VAL A 300 -9.40 -20.94 13.30
CA VAL A 300 -9.10 -19.68 14.01
C VAL A 300 -7.77 -19.09 13.53
N PHE A 301 -6.74 -19.92 13.36
CA PHE A 301 -5.43 -19.47 12.84
C PHE A 301 -5.54 -18.92 11.42
N LEU A 302 -6.19 -19.64 10.51
CA LEU A 302 -6.35 -19.22 9.11
C LEU A 302 -7.22 -17.96 9.00
N TYR A 303 -8.27 -17.84 9.82
CA TYR A 303 -9.06 -16.62 9.89
C TYR A 303 -8.24 -15.44 10.42
N ALA A 304 -7.47 -15.63 11.50
CA ALA A 304 -6.62 -14.57 12.06
C ALA A 304 -5.58 -14.09 11.03
N ALA A 305 -4.96 -15.01 10.29
CA ALA A 305 -4.06 -14.67 9.19
C ALA A 305 -4.79 -13.91 8.06
N ALA A 306 -6.02 -14.33 7.71
CA ALA A 306 -6.82 -13.65 6.68
C ALA A 306 -7.20 -12.22 7.07
N ILE A 307 -7.67 -12.02 8.31
CA ILE A 307 -8.06 -10.70 8.83
C ILE A 307 -6.83 -9.82 9.07
N GLY A 308 -5.73 -10.37 9.58
CA GLY A 308 -4.46 -9.63 9.70
C GLY A 308 -4.01 -9.10 8.33
N ASN A 309 -4.06 -9.95 7.30
CA ASN A 309 -3.73 -9.53 5.95
C ASN A 309 -4.74 -8.54 5.36
N TYR A 310 -6.03 -8.66 5.66
CA TYR A 310 -7.05 -7.70 5.25
C TYR A 310 -6.69 -6.28 5.70
N PHE A 311 -6.35 -6.12 6.98
CA PHE A 311 -5.96 -4.81 7.51
C PHE A 311 -4.64 -4.32 6.94
N VAL A 312 -3.63 -5.20 6.86
CA VAL A 312 -2.35 -4.84 6.23
C VAL A 312 -2.55 -4.39 4.77
N LEU A 313 -3.36 -5.09 3.99
CA LEU A 313 -3.66 -4.73 2.60
C LEU A 313 -4.39 -3.39 2.51
N ALA A 314 -5.30 -3.09 3.44
CA ALA A 314 -5.96 -1.79 3.54
C ALA A 314 -4.98 -0.66 3.87
N PHE A 315 -4.00 -0.91 4.73
CA PHE A 315 -3.03 0.09 5.19
C PHE A 315 -1.93 0.39 4.18
N ARG A 316 -1.34 -0.64 3.54
CA ARG A 316 -0.16 -0.46 2.66
C ARG A 316 -0.40 -0.82 1.20
N GLY A 317 -1.51 -1.48 0.87
CA GLY A 317 -1.83 -1.88 -0.50
C GLY A 317 -1.14 -3.14 -1.03
N THR A 318 -0.28 -3.80 -0.24
CA THR A 318 0.35 -5.10 -0.57
C THR A 318 -0.03 -6.19 0.44
N PRO A 319 -0.25 -7.45 0.02
CA PRO A 319 -0.51 -8.57 0.93
C PRO A 319 0.67 -8.84 1.87
N ILE A 320 0.39 -9.42 3.04
CA ILE A 320 1.38 -10.02 3.95
C ILE A 320 2.15 -11.09 3.20
N THR A 321 3.46 -10.94 3.26
CA THR A 321 4.48 -11.85 2.80
C THR A 321 5.26 -12.37 4.02
N PRO A 322 6.07 -13.43 3.87
CA PRO A 322 6.86 -13.95 4.99
C PRO A 322 7.83 -12.93 5.61
N ALA A 323 8.27 -11.93 4.83
CA ALA A 323 9.09 -10.81 5.31
C ALA A 323 8.39 -10.00 6.44
N ASP A 324 7.07 -9.92 6.40
CA ASP A 324 6.31 -9.06 7.33
C ASP A 324 6.20 -9.62 8.75
N ILE A 325 6.51 -10.91 8.93
CA ILE A 325 6.62 -11.52 10.27
C ILE A 325 7.66 -10.76 11.11
N TYR A 326 8.73 -10.27 10.48
CA TYR A 326 9.80 -9.54 11.16
C TYR A 326 9.41 -8.09 11.50
N ALA A 327 8.31 -7.57 10.95
CA ALA A 327 7.82 -6.21 11.18
C ALA A 327 6.49 -6.16 11.97
N LEU A 328 6.02 -7.31 12.49
CA LEU A 328 4.71 -7.41 13.15
C LEU A 328 4.60 -6.51 14.38
N GLY A 329 5.66 -6.38 15.18
CA GLY A 329 5.68 -5.50 16.35
C GLY A 329 5.40 -4.05 15.97
N THR A 330 6.18 -3.51 15.02
CA THR A 330 5.99 -2.17 14.46
C THR A 330 4.58 -1.96 13.94
N ALA A 331 4.04 -2.93 13.21
CA ALA A 331 2.68 -2.84 12.65
C ALA A 331 1.60 -2.79 13.76
N MET A 332 1.80 -3.52 14.86
CA MET A 332 0.89 -3.48 16.01
C MET A 332 0.96 -2.14 16.75
N ASP A 333 2.14 -1.56 16.91
CA ASP A 333 2.30 -0.27 17.61
C ASP A 333 1.59 0.90 16.94
N VAL A 334 1.52 0.88 15.60
CA VAL A 334 0.85 1.93 14.83
C VAL A 334 -0.64 1.66 14.64
N ALA A 335 -1.11 0.42 14.88
CA ALA A 335 -2.49 0.01 14.59
C ALA A 335 -3.55 0.79 15.38
N ASP A 336 -3.22 1.23 16.61
CA ASP A 336 -4.14 1.96 17.49
C ASP A 336 -4.63 3.31 16.90
N HIS A 337 -3.89 3.86 15.95
CA HIS A 337 -4.25 5.12 15.26
C HIS A 337 -5.14 4.90 14.02
N TYR A 338 -5.49 3.65 13.69
CA TYR A 338 -6.31 3.31 12.54
C TYR A 338 -7.71 2.83 12.93
N VAL A 339 -8.72 3.22 12.15
CA VAL A 339 -10.06 2.65 12.29
C VAL A 339 -10.13 1.32 11.55
N LEU A 340 -10.22 0.23 12.31
CA LEU A 340 -10.52 -1.09 11.79
C LEU A 340 -12.00 -1.16 11.38
N SER A 341 -12.29 -0.93 10.10
CA SER A 341 -13.63 -1.16 9.53
C SER A 341 -13.67 -2.54 8.87
N TYR A 342 -14.75 -3.30 9.11
CA TYR A 342 -14.93 -4.64 8.55
C TYR A 342 -15.79 -4.57 7.29
N ASP A 343 -15.20 -4.78 6.13
CA ASP A 343 -15.98 -4.84 4.89
C ASP A 343 -16.88 -6.08 4.78
N LYS A 344 -17.74 -6.13 3.76
CA LYS A 344 -18.64 -7.27 3.51
C LYS A 344 -17.91 -8.62 3.45
N ALA A 345 -16.70 -8.67 2.89
CA ALA A 345 -15.96 -9.92 2.76
C ALA A 345 -15.41 -10.40 4.11
N ALA A 346 -14.86 -9.50 4.93
CA ALA A 346 -14.42 -9.79 6.29
C ALA A 346 -15.59 -10.27 7.16
N ILE A 347 -16.77 -9.64 7.05
CA ILE A 347 -17.98 -10.04 7.77
C ILE A 347 -18.41 -11.46 7.37
N VAL A 348 -18.47 -11.77 6.07
CA VAL A 348 -18.82 -13.12 5.59
C VAL A 348 -17.83 -14.16 6.11
N ALA A 349 -16.53 -13.86 6.10
CA ALA A 349 -15.52 -14.76 6.63
C ALA A 349 -15.70 -15.03 8.14
N THR A 350 -16.09 -14.01 8.92
CA THR A 350 -16.41 -14.18 10.35
C THR A 350 -17.59 -15.11 10.57
N VAL A 351 -18.66 -14.98 9.77
CA VAL A 351 -19.81 -15.92 9.83
C VAL A 351 -19.36 -17.34 9.52
N VAL A 352 -18.54 -17.52 8.47
CA VAL A 352 -18.03 -18.83 8.09
C VAL A 352 -17.18 -19.43 9.21
N LEU A 353 -16.25 -18.67 9.81
CA LEU A 353 -15.48 -19.11 10.97
C LEU A 353 -16.40 -19.56 12.10
N LEU A 354 -17.34 -18.70 12.52
CA LEU A 354 -18.23 -19.00 13.64
C LEU A 354 -19.07 -20.25 13.35
N GLY A 355 -19.52 -20.43 12.11
CA GLY A 355 -20.17 -21.65 11.63
C GLY A 355 -19.27 -22.88 11.79
N LEU A 356 -18.04 -22.84 11.27
CA LEU A 356 -17.05 -23.91 11.41
C LEU A 356 -16.80 -24.27 12.88
N CYS A 357 -16.64 -23.27 13.75
CA CYS A 357 -16.45 -23.47 15.19
C CYS A 357 -17.68 -24.12 15.85
N VAL A 358 -18.90 -23.70 15.50
CA VAL A 358 -20.14 -24.30 16.01
C VAL A 358 -20.24 -25.76 15.58
N PHE A 359 -20.00 -26.08 14.31
CA PHE A 359 -20.04 -27.46 13.80
C PHE A 359 -18.95 -28.33 14.45
N ALA A 360 -17.72 -27.84 14.55
CA ALA A 360 -16.63 -28.54 15.25
C ALA A 360 -16.97 -28.78 16.74
N CYS A 361 -17.69 -27.87 17.39
CA CYS A 361 -18.12 -28.04 18.77
C CYS A 361 -19.18 -29.13 18.97
N LYS A 362 -19.95 -29.48 17.93
CA LYS A 362 -20.90 -30.60 17.94
C LYS A 362 -20.24 -31.98 17.80
N LEU A 363 -18.96 -32.03 17.45
CA LEU A 363 -18.21 -33.28 17.37
C LEU A 363 -17.85 -33.80 18.76
N ASP A 364 -17.94 -35.13 18.91
CA ASP A 364 -17.37 -35.80 20.07
C ASP A 364 -15.85 -35.86 19.93
N THR A 365 -15.15 -35.79 21.06
CA THR A 365 -13.69 -35.87 21.05
C THR A 365 -13.22 -37.29 21.26
N TYR A 366 -12.60 -37.89 20.25
CA TYR A 366 -11.96 -39.19 20.36
C TYR A 366 -10.59 -39.20 19.67
N LYS A 367 -9.71 -40.11 20.09
CA LYS A 367 -8.39 -40.27 19.49
C LYS A 367 -8.53 -40.96 18.13
N ILE A 368 -7.90 -40.40 17.10
CA ILE A 368 -7.93 -40.97 15.75
C ILE A 368 -6.86 -42.06 15.57
N PHE A 369 -5.63 -41.77 16.00
CA PHE A 369 -4.49 -42.66 15.79
C PHE A 369 -3.99 -43.27 17.09
N HIS A 370 -3.68 -44.57 17.03
CA HIS A 370 -2.73 -45.20 17.95
C HIS A 370 -1.30 -44.81 17.57
N TRP A 371 -0.36 -44.88 18.53
CA TRP A 371 0.99 -44.33 18.35
C TRP A 371 1.72 -44.85 17.11
N LYS A 372 1.66 -46.17 16.80
CA LYS A 372 2.27 -46.74 15.58
C LYS A 372 1.68 -46.15 14.29
N LYS A 373 0.34 -46.07 14.22
CA LYS A 373 -0.36 -45.48 13.06
C LYS A 373 -0.10 -43.97 12.94
N ARG A 374 0.09 -43.28 14.08
CA ARG A 374 0.44 -41.86 14.12
C ARG A 374 1.84 -41.60 13.56
N LEU A 375 2.80 -42.48 13.84
CA LEU A 375 4.15 -42.40 13.26
C LEU A 375 4.13 -42.60 11.74
N VAL A 376 3.36 -43.58 11.25
CA VAL A 376 3.18 -43.78 9.80
C VAL A 376 2.52 -42.56 9.16
N ALA A 377 1.46 -42.04 9.76
CA ALA A 377 0.79 -40.83 9.27
C ALA A 377 1.73 -39.61 9.28
N LEU A 378 2.57 -39.46 10.31
CA LEU A 378 3.58 -38.41 10.39
C LEU A 378 4.61 -38.54 9.27
N LEU A 379 5.12 -39.74 9.00
CA LEU A 379 6.06 -39.99 7.90
C LEU A 379 5.43 -39.64 6.54
N ILE A 380 4.19 -40.07 6.30
CA ILE A 380 3.47 -39.76 5.06
C ILE A 380 3.27 -38.24 4.92
N THR A 381 2.79 -37.57 5.98
CA THR A 381 2.62 -36.12 5.96
C THR A 381 3.95 -35.41 5.71
N ALA A 382 5.04 -35.85 6.35
CA ALA A 382 6.38 -35.28 6.11
C ALA A 382 6.85 -35.47 4.67
N ILE A 383 6.69 -36.66 4.07
CA ILE A 383 7.03 -36.91 2.67
C ILE A 383 6.21 -36.02 1.74
N VAL A 384 4.91 -35.90 1.97
CA VAL A 384 4.02 -35.04 1.17
C VAL A 384 4.42 -33.57 1.30
N THR A 385 4.68 -33.10 2.51
CA THR A 385 5.14 -31.72 2.76
C THR A 385 6.47 -31.43 2.08
N VAL A 386 7.47 -32.32 2.21
CA VAL A 386 8.78 -32.15 1.57
C VAL A 386 8.64 -32.18 0.04
N GLY A 387 7.86 -33.13 -0.50
CA GLY A 387 7.59 -33.22 -1.92
C GLY A 387 6.88 -31.98 -2.47
N SER A 388 5.86 -31.47 -1.77
CA SER A 388 5.17 -30.23 -2.17
C SER A 388 6.09 -29.01 -2.06
N SER A 389 6.90 -28.91 -1.02
CA SER A 389 7.88 -27.81 -0.86
C SER A 389 8.95 -27.83 -1.94
N PHE A 390 9.51 -29.01 -2.26
CA PHE A 390 10.47 -29.15 -3.37
C PHE A 390 9.83 -28.80 -4.72
N PHE A 391 8.56 -29.13 -4.92
CA PHE A 391 7.85 -28.72 -6.12
C PHE A 391 7.68 -27.19 -6.22
N LEU A 392 7.51 -26.48 -5.09
CA LEU A 392 7.44 -25.01 -5.06
C LEU A 392 8.74 -24.32 -5.50
N THR A 393 9.90 -24.97 -5.38
CA THR A 393 11.20 -24.39 -5.81
C THR A 393 11.43 -24.53 -7.32
N ARG A 394 10.59 -25.26 -8.05
CA ARG A 394 10.67 -25.42 -9.51
C ARG A 394 10.03 -24.23 -10.24
N VAL A 395 10.56 -23.03 -9.98
CA VAL A 395 9.98 -21.74 -10.42
C VAL A 395 9.74 -21.69 -11.93
N ASP A 396 10.68 -22.14 -12.76
CA ASP A 396 10.53 -22.14 -14.23
C ASP A 396 9.37 -23.02 -14.72
N PHE A 397 9.20 -24.19 -14.09
CA PHE A 397 8.12 -25.10 -14.43
C PHE A 397 6.76 -24.53 -14.04
N LEU A 398 6.66 -24.00 -12.82
CA LEU A 398 5.44 -23.37 -12.31
C LEU A 398 5.06 -22.16 -13.17
N SER A 399 6.04 -21.32 -13.51
CA SER A 399 5.86 -20.13 -14.36
C SER A 399 5.30 -20.51 -15.74
N LYS A 400 5.86 -21.55 -16.38
CA LYS A 400 5.32 -22.10 -17.66
C LYS A 400 3.88 -22.60 -17.54
N LYS A 401 3.44 -23.00 -16.35
CA LYS A 401 2.05 -23.42 -16.06
C LYS A 401 1.16 -22.27 -15.57
N GLY A 402 1.65 -21.03 -15.61
CA GLY A 402 0.90 -19.84 -15.21
C GLY A 402 0.85 -19.59 -13.71
N VAL A 403 1.73 -20.23 -12.93
CA VAL A 403 1.90 -20.04 -11.48
C VAL A 403 3.26 -19.41 -11.24
N ALA A 404 3.30 -18.09 -11.06
CA ALA A 404 4.54 -17.36 -10.83
C ALA A 404 4.35 -16.33 -9.72
N VAL A 405 5.40 -16.07 -8.95
CA VAL A 405 5.42 -14.90 -8.05
C VAL A 405 5.44 -13.65 -8.92
N ASN A 406 4.55 -12.71 -8.62
CA ASN A 406 4.51 -11.43 -9.32
C ASN A 406 5.19 -10.37 -8.46
N PHE A 407 6.49 -10.18 -8.65
CA PHE A 407 7.31 -9.27 -7.86
C PHE A 407 6.78 -7.83 -7.90
N TRP A 408 6.42 -7.36 -9.10
CA TRP A 408 5.97 -5.99 -9.34
C TRP A 408 4.53 -5.71 -8.90
N GLN A 409 3.67 -6.73 -8.90
CA GLN A 409 2.26 -6.63 -8.54
C GLN A 409 1.88 -7.78 -7.61
N GLN A 410 2.40 -7.79 -6.38
CA GLN A 410 2.13 -8.83 -5.38
C GLN A 410 0.63 -9.07 -5.17
N LYS A 411 -0.17 -8.00 -5.07
CA LYS A 411 -1.63 -8.10 -5.00
C LYS A 411 -2.20 -8.95 -6.15
N ARG A 412 -1.71 -8.74 -7.37
CA ARG A 412 -2.13 -9.51 -8.55
C ARG A 412 -1.63 -10.95 -8.53
N GLY A 413 -0.41 -11.18 -8.03
CA GLY A 413 0.12 -12.53 -7.79
C GLY A 413 -0.79 -13.32 -6.85
N TYR A 414 -1.14 -12.73 -5.71
CA TYR A 414 -2.05 -13.35 -4.72
C TYR A 414 -3.46 -13.56 -5.28
N LEU A 415 -4.02 -12.60 -6.01
CA LEU A 415 -5.31 -12.73 -6.70
C LEU A 415 -5.34 -13.89 -7.71
N LYS A 416 -4.20 -14.19 -8.36
CA LYS A 416 -4.09 -15.25 -9.38
C LYS A 416 -3.79 -16.62 -8.79
N ASN A 417 -2.92 -16.67 -7.79
CA ASN A 417 -2.35 -17.92 -7.28
C ASN A 417 -3.02 -18.40 -5.98
N GLY A 418 -3.78 -17.56 -5.28
CA GLY A 418 -4.32 -17.86 -3.95
C GLY A 418 -3.36 -17.53 -2.82
N TYR A 419 -3.88 -17.35 -1.61
CA TYR A 419 -3.15 -16.78 -0.48
C TYR A 419 -2.03 -17.68 0.03
N ILE A 420 -2.36 -18.91 0.47
CA ILE A 420 -1.37 -19.78 1.11
C ILE A 420 -0.27 -20.18 0.13
N LEU A 421 -0.62 -20.43 -1.13
CA LEU A 421 0.35 -20.75 -2.16
C LEU A 421 1.30 -19.58 -2.41
N SER A 422 0.76 -18.36 -2.55
CA SER A 422 1.59 -17.17 -2.77
C SER A 422 2.48 -16.88 -1.58
N PHE A 423 1.98 -17.03 -0.36
CA PHE A 423 2.76 -16.86 0.86
C PHE A 423 3.94 -17.83 0.90
N LEU A 424 3.69 -19.13 0.64
CA LEU A 424 4.73 -20.16 0.62
C LEU A 424 5.74 -19.95 -0.50
N MET A 425 5.30 -19.58 -1.71
CA MET A 425 6.20 -19.25 -2.81
C MET A 425 7.08 -18.04 -2.50
N ASN A 426 6.62 -17.10 -1.66
CA ASN A 426 7.41 -15.95 -1.23
C ASN A 426 8.47 -16.30 -0.16
N ILE A 427 8.40 -17.48 0.49
CA ILE A 427 9.38 -17.87 1.53
C ILE A 427 10.80 -17.96 0.96
N GLN A 428 10.95 -18.56 -0.22
CA GLN A 428 12.26 -18.71 -0.88
C GLN A 428 12.90 -17.34 -1.19
N TYR A 429 12.08 -16.30 -1.32
CA TYR A 429 12.54 -14.94 -1.56
C TYR A 429 12.77 -14.17 -0.26
N THR A 430 12.77 -14.79 0.93
CA THR A 430 13.23 -14.11 2.17
C THR A 430 14.72 -14.26 2.43
N ILE A 431 15.39 -15.08 1.62
CA ILE A 431 16.83 -15.35 1.72
C ILE A 431 17.51 -14.52 0.63
N VAL A 432 18.54 -13.76 1.00
CA VAL A 432 19.42 -13.08 0.04
C VAL A 432 20.42 -14.10 -0.50
N SER A 433 20.31 -14.45 -1.77
CA SER A 433 21.29 -15.31 -2.44
C SER A 433 22.59 -14.54 -2.69
N GLN A 434 23.72 -15.24 -2.57
CA GLN A 434 25.00 -14.70 -3.04
C GLN A 434 24.92 -14.47 -4.56
N PRO A 435 25.25 -13.27 -5.07
CA PRO A 435 25.31 -13.02 -6.50
C PRO A 435 26.31 -13.95 -7.20
N ASP A 436 25.96 -14.44 -8.39
CA ASP A 436 26.86 -15.26 -9.19
C ASP A 436 28.15 -14.50 -9.49
N GLY A 437 29.30 -15.11 -9.22
CA GLY A 437 30.62 -14.48 -9.43
C GLY A 437 31.07 -13.54 -8.31
N TYR A 438 30.31 -13.41 -7.22
CA TYR A 438 30.76 -12.68 -6.03
C TYR A 438 31.96 -13.34 -5.36
N SER A 439 32.98 -12.53 -5.05
CA SER A 439 34.03 -12.85 -4.08
C SER A 439 34.58 -11.56 -3.43
N PRO A 440 35.21 -11.63 -2.24
CA PRO A 440 35.89 -10.46 -1.66
C PRO A 440 36.91 -9.84 -2.61
N GLU A 441 37.66 -10.64 -3.37
CA GLU A 441 38.65 -10.15 -4.33
C GLU A 441 37.99 -9.42 -5.52
N ALA A 442 36.77 -9.81 -5.90
CA ALA A 442 36.00 -9.09 -6.92
C ALA A 442 35.58 -7.70 -6.42
N VAL A 443 35.23 -7.57 -5.13
CA VAL A 443 34.91 -6.30 -4.47
C VAL A 443 36.15 -5.40 -4.45
N ASP A 444 37.30 -5.92 -4.03
CA ASP A 444 38.54 -5.14 -3.96
C ASP A 444 39.00 -4.69 -5.36
N LYS A 445 38.87 -5.53 -6.39
CA LYS A 445 39.13 -5.14 -7.79
C LYS A 445 38.21 -4.02 -8.30
N ILE A 446 36.98 -3.93 -7.80
CA ILE A 446 36.10 -2.80 -8.09
C ILE A 446 36.59 -1.57 -7.33
N ALA A 447 36.91 -1.74 -6.03
CA ALA A 447 37.40 -0.67 -5.17
C ALA A 447 38.69 -0.03 -5.71
N ASP A 448 39.63 -0.80 -6.28
CA ASP A 448 40.92 -0.31 -6.81
C ASP A 448 40.79 0.66 -7.99
N LYS A 449 39.62 0.73 -8.63
CA LYS A 449 39.35 1.71 -9.69
C LYS A 449 39.03 3.11 -9.15
N TYR A 450 38.78 3.22 -7.85
CA TYR A 450 38.34 4.44 -7.19
C TYR A 450 39.30 4.82 -6.07
N GLN A 451 39.32 6.10 -5.73
CA GLN A 451 40.14 6.64 -4.65
C GLN A 451 39.26 7.41 -3.68
N VAL A 452 39.75 7.60 -2.45
CA VAL A 452 39.11 8.52 -1.51
C VAL A 452 39.28 9.94 -2.04
N THR A 453 38.19 10.64 -2.27
CA THR A 453 38.19 12.02 -2.76
C THR A 453 37.64 12.96 -1.69
N GLN A 454 37.41 14.22 -2.05
CA GLN A 454 36.73 15.20 -1.23
C GLN A 454 35.67 15.89 -2.07
N GLY A 455 34.57 16.33 -1.43
CA GLY A 455 33.53 17.13 -2.08
C GLY A 455 34.07 18.36 -2.83
N THR A 456 33.28 18.89 -3.76
CA THR A 456 33.71 19.88 -4.76
C THR A 456 33.89 21.28 -4.17
N ASN A 457 33.28 21.58 -3.02
CA ASN A 457 33.32 22.91 -2.42
C ASN A 457 34.62 23.17 -1.63
N LYS A 458 35.74 23.36 -2.34
CA LYS A 458 37.07 23.60 -1.73
C LYS A 458 37.19 24.91 -0.95
N LYS A 459 36.23 25.83 -1.12
CA LYS A 459 36.15 27.08 -0.37
C LYS A 459 35.69 26.85 1.07
N LEU A 460 34.90 25.81 1.31
CA LEU A 460 34.45 25.42 2.64
C LEU A 460 35.62 24.86 3.48
N LYS A 461 36.14 25.68 4.40
CA LYS A 461 37.30 25.31 5.25
C LYS A 461 36.91 24.62 6.55
N GLN A 462 35.73 24.94 7.06
CA GLN A 462 35.19 24.31 8.28
C GLN A 462 34.28 23.15 7.88
N LYS A 463 34.27 22.10 8.70
CA LYS A 463 33.34 20.97 8.53
C LYS A 463 31.92 21.47 8.80
N PRO A 464 30.97 21.32 7.85
CA PRO A 464 29.61 21.77 8.08
C PRO A 464 28.88 20.82 9.02
N ASN A 465 27.94 21.34 9.82
CA ASN A 465 26.92 20.50 10.44
C ASN A 465 26.04 19.90 9.33
N VAL A 466 25.69 18.63 9.45
CA VAL A 466 24.87 17.90 8.48
C VAL A 466 23.56 17.54 9.17
N VAL A 467 22.47 18.19 8.78
CA VAL A 467 21.13 17.92 9.30
C VAL A 467 20.31 17.28 8.20
N VAL A 468 19.88 16.04 8.41
CA VAL A 468 19.05 15.31 7.46
C VAL A 468 17.68 15.11 8.08
N ILE A 469 16.64 15.42 7.31
CA ILE A 469 15.24 15.30 7.68
C ILE A 469 14.59 14.39 6.65
N MET A 470 14.39 13.13 7.00
CA MET A 470 13.51 12.27 6.25
C MET A 470 12.08 12.55 6.69
N ASN A 471 11.35 13.31 5.87
CA ASN A 471 10.00 13.75 6.21
C ASN A 471 9.00 12.65 5.84
N GLU A 472 8.36 12.09 6.87
CA GLU A 472 7.42 10.97 6.77
C GLU A 472 6.34 11.26 5.75
N THR A 473 6.09 10.30 4.86
CA THR A 473 5.08 10.32 3.80
C THR A 473 5.06 11.64 2.99
N PHE A 474 6.18 12.35 2.90
CA PHE A 474 6.26 13.66 2.23
C PHE A 474 6.39 13.49 0.72
N SER A 475 5.35 13.84 -0.03
CA SER A 475 5.36 13.68 -1.49
C SER A 475 4.61 14.79 -2.24
N ASP A 476 5.18 15.20 -3.37
CA ASP A 476 4.48 15.96 -4.40
C ASP A 476 3.67 15.03 -5.32
N LEU A 477 2.35 15.04 -5.17
CA LEU A 477 1.46 14.23 -6.00
C LEU A 477 1.36 14.75 -7.45
N ASN A 478 1.86 15.95 -7.74
CA ASN A 478 1.88 16.50 -9.10
C ASN A 478 2.82 15.76 -10.07
N VAL A 479 3.74 14.92 -9.56
CA VAL A 479 4.61 14.06 -10.39
C VAL A 479 3.81 13.10 -11.26
N VAL A 480 2.65 12.66 -10.77
CA VAL A 480 1.72 11.84 -11.52
C VAL A 480 0.96 12.69 -12.52
N ASN A 481 0.21 13.68 -12.02
CA ASN A 481 -0.56 14.64 -12.80
C ASN A 481 -0.87 15.89 -11.95
N LYS A 482 -1.03 17.05 -12.59
CA LYS A 482 -1.30 18.31 -11.89
C LYS A 482 -2.64 18.26 -11.13
N ILE A 483 -2.61 18.68 -9.88
CA ILE A 483 -3.77 18.80 -9.01
C ILE A 483 -4.08 20.28 -8.82
N LYS A 484 -5.27 20.72 -9.20
CA LYS A 484 -5.68 22.11 -8.98
C LYS A 484 -6.18 22.28 -7.55
N THR A 485 -5.54 23.14 -6.77
CA THR A 485 -5.91 23.43 -5.37
C THR A 485 -6.38 24.89 -5.20
N ASN A 486 -6.98 25.22 -4.05
CA ASN A 486 -7.33 26.60 -3.68
C ASN A 486 -6.12 27.47 -3.33
N LYS A 487 -5.04 26.86 -2.86
CA LYS A 487 -3.77 27.47 -2.45
C LYS A 487 -2.64 26.56 -2.90
N GLU A 488 -1.46 27.12 -3.10
CA GLU A 488 -0.26 26.32 -3.33
C GLU A 488 0.04 25.41 -2.12
N VAL A 489 0.47 24.18 -2.38
CA VAL A 489 0.69 23.18 -1.32
C VAL A 489 2.01 23.42 -0.61
N MET A 490 3.08 23.73 -1.35
CA MET A 490 4.44 23.89 -0.82
C MET A 490 5.07 25.23 -1.25
N PRO A 491 4.44 26.38 -0.93
CA PRO A 491 4.92 27.68 -1.41
C PRO A 491 6.36 27.99 -0.99
N PHE A 492 6.79 27.65 0.23
CA PHE A 492 8.15 27.94 0.68
C PHE A 492 9.18 27.11 -0.08
N ILE A 493 9.02 25.78 -0.12
CA ILE A 493 9.94 24.88 -0.84
C ILE A 493 10.00 25.25 -2.32
N ASN A 494 8.88 25.60 -2.94
CA ASN A 494 8.85 26.02 -4.34
C ASN A 494 9.59 27.34 -4.57
N SER A 495 9.60 28.25 -3.58
CA SER A 495 10.32 29.52 -3.65
C SER A 495 11.85 29.41 -3.48
N LEU A 496 12.35 28.34 -2.85
CA LEU A 496 13.80 28.16 -2.62
C LEU A 496 14.59 28.08 -3.94
N SER A 497 15.63 28.88 -4.06
CA SER A 497 16.49 28.94 -5.25
C SER A 497 17.96 29.13 -4.90
N GLU A 498 18.26 30.06 -3.99
CA GLU A 498 19.62 30.31 -3.51
C GLU A 498 20.14 29.17 -2.65
N ASN A 499 21.40 28.77 -2.87
CA ASN A 499 22.08 27.71 -2.12
C ASN A 499 21.23 26.45 -1.94
N THR A 500 20.47 26.09 -2.98
CA THR A 500 19.49 25.01 -2.96
C THR A 500 19.65 24.11 -4.17
N ILE A 501 19.73 22.80 -3.94
CA ILE A 501 19.51 21.76 -4.95
C ILE A 501 18.20 21.07 -4.62
N LYS A 502 17.22 21.09 -5.53
CA LYS A 502 15.92 20.43 -5.30
C LYS A 502 15.41 19.72 -6.55
N GLY A 503 14.59 18.71 -6.33
CA GLY A 503 13.98 17.92 -7.39
C GLY A 503 13.26 16.71 -6.85
N HIS A 504 13.22 15.64 -7.64
CA HIS A 504 12.57 14.40 -7.28
C HIS A 504 13.53 13.21 -7.36
N MET A 505 13.27 12.21 -6.52
CA MET A 505 14.03 10.97 -6.49
C MET A 505 13.12 9.74 -6.40
N LEU A 506 13.63 8.61 -6.90
CA LEU A 506 13.02 7.31 -6.71
C LEU A 506 13.36 6.73 -5.33
N VAL A 507 12.33 6.19 -4.69
CA VAL A 507 12.41 5.36 -3.49
C VAL A 507 11.90 3.96 -3.80
N SER A 508 12.17 3.01 -2.91
CA SER A 508 11.81 1.61 -3.12
C SER A 508 10.48 1.20 -2.48
N VAL A 509 9.82 2.09 -1.75
CA VAL A 509 8.63 1.76 -0.95
C VAL A 509 7.45 2.70 -1.24
N PHE A 510 6.24 2.23 -0.97
CA PHE A 510 4.99 2.96 -1.19
C PHE A 510 4.01 2.70 -0.05
N GLY A 511 3.50 3.76 0.58
CA GLY A 511 2.48 3.66 1.62
C GLY A 511 2.92 2.97 2.92
N GLY A 512 4.22 2.72 3.09
CA GLY A 512 4.82 2.09 4.26
C GLY A 512 6.18 1.46 3.90
N GLY A 513 7.02 1.24 4.90
CA GLY A 513 8.39 0.69 4.72
C GLY A 513 9.50 1.73 4.86
N THR A 514 9.22 2.86 5.52
CA THR A 514 10.09 4.00 5.86
C THR A 514 11.56 3.63 6.10
N SER A 515 11.83 2.59 6.90
CA SER A 515 13.20 2.20 7.24
C SER A 515 14.04 1.68 6.06
N ASN A 516 13.41 1.28 4.94
CA ASN A 516 14.15 0.98 3.71
C ASN A 516 14.69 2.26 3.07
N SER A 517 13.92 3.36 3.05
CA SER A 517 14.41 4.65 2.56
C SER A 517 15.52 5.20 3.46
N GLU A 518 15.44 4.99 4.78
CA GLU A 518 16.55 5.28 5.71
C GLU A 518 17.80 4.49 5.35
N TYR A 519 17.65 3.18 5.16
CA TYR A 519 18.74 2.30 4.78
C TYR A 519 19.39 2.74 3.46
N GLU A 520 18.58 3.05 2.44
CA GLU A 520 19.09 3.45 1.13
C GLU A 520 19.90 4.74 1.22
N PHE A 521 19.37 5.76 1.88
CA PHE A 521 20.07 7.03 2.08
C PHE A 521 21.35 6.86 2.91
N LEU A 522 21.25 6.20 4.07
CA LEU A 522 22.33 6.12 5.04
C LEU A 522 23.46 5.20 4.59
N THR A 523 23.19 4.16 3.81
CA THR A 523 24.23 3.20 3.40
C THR A 523 24.70 3.38 1.97
N GLY A 524 23.89 4.01 1.11
CA GLY A 524 24.11 4.03 -0.34
C GLY A 524 23.84 2.69 -1.02
N ASN A 525 23.41 1.67 -0.28
CA ASN A 525 22.87 0.42 -0.82
C ASN A 525 21.42 0.63 -1.28
N SER A 526 20.91 -0.23 -2.16
CA SER A 526 19.51 -0.24 -2.54
C SER A 526 18.83 -1.52 -2.05
N VAL A 527 17.57 -1.40 -1.65
CA VAL A 527 16.78 -2.59 -1.31
C VAL A 527 16.34 -3.39 -2.54
N SER A 528 16.66 -2.92 -3.75
CA SER A 528 16.51 -3.67 -5.01
C SER A 528 17.31 -4.98 -5.04
N SER A 529 18.39 -5.09 -4.26
CA SER A 529 19.17 -6.31 -4.10
C SER A 529 18.60 -7.28 -3.06
N LEU A 530 17.57 -6.86 -2.32
CA LEU A 530 16.95 -7.65 -1.28
C LEU A 530 15.75 -8.45 -1.81
N PRO A 531 15.41 -9.56 -1.13
CA PRO A 531 14.05 -10.06 -1.02
C PRO A 531 12.95 -9.04 -1.26
N LEU A 532 11.99 -9.39 -2.10
CA LEU A 532 10.82 -8.55 -2.33
C LEU A 532 10.04 -8.33 -1.03
N ASN A 533 9.62 -7.08 -0.80
CA ASN A 533 9.04 -6.61 0.48
C ASN A 533 9.96 -6.83 1.69
N GLY A 534 11.23 -7.19 1.44
CA GLY A 534 12.25 -7.31 2.44
C GLY A 534 12.50 -5.96 3.08
N ASN A 535 12.63 -5.97 4.40
CA ASN A 535 12.97 -4.80 5.17
C ASN A 535 14.41 -4.92 5.67
N ALA A 536 15.27 -4.00 5.24
CA ALA A 536 16.71 -4.04 5.54
C ALA A 536 16.98 -4.16 7.05
N TYR A 537 16.29 -3.34 7.84
CA TYR A 537 16.52 -3.22 9.29
C TYR A 537 16.07 -4.45 10.07
N THR A 538 14.81 -4.86 9.88
CA THR A 538 14.23 -5.96 10.67
C THR A 538 14.78 -7.32 10.27
N GLN A 539 15.17 -7.51 8.99
CA GLN A 539 15.57 -8.82 8.48
C GLN A 539 17.08 -8.99 8.33
N PHE A 540 17.81 -8.00 7.82
CA PHE A 540 19.15 -8.23 7.24
C PHE A 540 20.28 -7.53 7.99
N VAL A 541 20.05 -6.35 8.57
CA VAL A 541 21.06 -5.65 9.39
C VAL A 541 21.21 -6.39 10.72
N LYS A 542 22.23 -7.27 10.79
CA LYS A 542 22.53 -8.14 11.95
C LYS A 542 23.98 -8.02 12.44
N HIS A 543 24.76 -7.13 11.83
CA HIS A 543 26.14 -6.80 12.19
C HIS A 543 26.43 -5.35 11.78
N LYS A 544 27.64 -4.86 12.03
CA LYS A 544 28.02 -3.50 11.67
C LYS A 544 28.00 -3.33 10.15
N VAL A 545 27.17 -2.43 9.65
CA VAL A 545 27.06 -2.12 8.22
C VAL A 545 27.65 -0.73 7.97
N PRO A 546 28.58 -0.56 7.01
CA PRO A 546 29.09 0.75 6.67
C PRO A 546 27.98 1.71 6.24
N SER A 547 28.09 2.96 6.68
CA SER A 547 27.09 4.00 6.45
C SER A 547 27.70 5.39 6.47
N LEU A 548 26.91 6.39 6.05
CA LEU A 548 27.18 7.81 6.19
C LEU A 548 27.48 8.19 7.65
N ALA A 549 26.76 7.64 8.63
CA ALA A 549 27.04 7.90 10.05
C ALA A 549 28.46 7.45 10.41
N SER A 550 28.80 6.19 10.08
CA SER A 550 30.13 5.65 10.34
C SER A 550 31.25 6.43 9.60
N GLN A 551 30.97 6.90 8.38
CA GLN A 551 31.90 7.69 7.57
C GLN A 551 32.12 9.10 8.14
N LEU A 552 31.06 9.78 8.60
CA LEU A 552 31.17 11.10 9.23
C LEU A 552 31.82 10.99 10.61
N LYS A 553 31.55 9.92 11.37
CA LYS A 553 32.24 9.62 12.62
C LYS A 553 33.75 9.46 12.44
N GLN A 554 34.21 8.81 11.37
CA GLN A 554 35.64 8.74 11.02
C GLN A 554 36.25 10.14 10.75
N GLN A 555 35.42 11.12 10.40
CA GLN A 555 35.78 12.50 10.19
C GLN A 555 35.53 13.38 11.42
N GLY A 556 35.29 12.79 12.60
CA GLY A 556 35.19 13.49 13.88
C GLY A 556 33.84 14.14 14.16
N TYR A 557 32.78 13.68 13.51
CA TYR A 557 31.41 14.11 13.80
C TYR A 557 30.84 13.37 15.01
N ASP A 558 30.02 14.08 15.79
CA ASP A 558 29.05 13.45 16.68
C ASP A 558 27.87 12.97 15.82
N THR A 559 27.49 11.69 15.95
CA THR A 559 26.43 11.11 15.12
C THR A 559 25.19 10.80 15.95
N LEU A 560 24.07 11.45 15.59
CA LEU A 560 22.82 11.37 16.33
C LEU A 560 21.68 11.03 15.38
N ALA A 561 20.89 10.03 15.74
CA ALA A 561 19.59 9.79 15.13
C ALA A 561 18.46 10.33 16.02
N PHE A 562 17.36 10.77 15.42
CA PHE A 562 16.19 11.26 16.14
C PHE A 562 14.88 10.89 15.44
N HIS A 563 13.92 10.35 16.17
CA HIS A 563 12.58 10.04 15.66
C HIS A 563 11.54 10.30 16.76
N PRO A 564 10.50 11.13 16.57
CA PRO A 564 9.53 11.45 17.61
C PRO A 564 8.46 10.34 17.75
N TYR A 565 8.89 9.09 17.78
CA TYR A 565 8.06 7.91 17.99
C TYR A 565 8.87 6.79 18.68
N LYS A 566 8.22 5.67 19.03
CA LYS A 566 8.80 4.52 19.74
C LYS A 566 10.13 4.05 19.14
N ALA A 567 11.18 3.93 19.97
CA ALA A 567 12.52 3.54 19.53
C ALA A 567 12.59 2.17 18.83
N HIS A 568 11.81 1.18 19.27
CA HIS A 568 11.82 -0.16 18.68
C HIS A 568 11.06 -0.24 17.34
N GLY A 569 10.40 0.84 16.92
CA GLY A 569 9.76 0.92 15.60
C GLY A 569 10.79 0.64 14.50
N TRP A 570 10.51 -0.38 13.68
CA TRP A 570 11.44 -0.92 12.66
C TRP A 570 12.78 -1.43 13.22
N ASN A 571 12.88 -1.75 14.51
CA ASN A 571 14.10 -2.24 15.16
C ASN A 571 15.25 -1.20 15.15
N ARG A 572 14.93 0.11 15.17
CA ARG A 572 15.91 1.21 15.10
C ARG A 572 16.86 1.25 16.29
N ASP A 573 16.37 0.99 17.50
CA ASP A 573 17.17 0.86 18.73
C ASP A 573 18.32 -0.15 18.60
N THR A 574 18.11 -1.24 17.84
CA THR A 574 19.15 -2.23 17.54
C THR A 574 19.97 -1.85 16.31
N VAL A 575 19.36 -1.27 15.28
CA VAL A 575 20.01 -1.02 13.99
C VAL A 575 20.89 0.22 13.99
N TYR A 576 20.47 1.33 14.61
CA TYR A 576 21.23 2.59 14.62
C TYR A 576 22.65 2.43 15.18
N PRO A 577 22.88 1.69 16.28
CA PRO A 577 24.25 1.36 16.71
C PRO A 577 25.05 0.55 15.68
N LEU A 578 24.40 -0.39 14.97
CA LEU A 578 25.04 -1.23 13.95
C LEU A 578 25.42 -0.43 12.69
N ILE A 579 24.65 0.59 12.35
CA ILE A 579 24.98 1.50 11.25
C ILE A 579 25.76 2.73 11.73
N GLY A 580 26.28 2.74 12.97
CA GLY A 580 27.33 3.66 13.39
C GLY A 580 26.88 4.97 14.02
N PHE A 581 25.61 5.13 14.39
CA PHE A 581 25.17 6.26 15.24
C PHE A 581 25.68 6.10 16.68
N ASP A 582 26.09 7.20 17.30
CA ASP A 582 26.51 7.24 18.71
C ASP A 582 25.31 7.28 19.65
N ASN A 583 24.27 8.01 19.26
CA ASN A 583 23.09 8.25 20.08
C ASN A 583 21.82 8.15 19.23
N PHE A 584 20.72 7.78 19.87
CA PHE A 584 19.39 7.79 19.29
C PHE A 584 18.39 8.39 20.29
N LEU A 585 17.66 9.40 19.86
CA LEU A 585 16.56 9.99 20.63
C LEU A 585 15.21 9.58 20.03
N ASP A 586 14.29 9.21 20.90
CA ASP A 586 12.94 8.77 20.53
C ASP A 586 11.86 9.72 21.09
N GLU A 587 10.59 9.31 21.05
CA GLU A 587 9.47 10.09 21.61
C GLU A 587 9.62 10.43 23.09
N THR A 588 10.38 9.66 23.88
CA THR A 588 10.59 9.96 25.31
C THR A 588 11.38 11.24 25.54
N SER A 589 12.09 11.72 24.51
CA SER A 589 12.84 12.97 24.52
C SER A 589 11.99 14.19 24.12
N MET A 590 10.75 13.98 23.69
CA MET A 590 9.82 15.02 23.25
C MET A 590 9.03 15.61 24.42
N ASN A 591 8.49 16.81 24.23
CA ASN A 591 7.50 17.37 25.15
C ASN A 591 6.21 16.53 25.06
N PRO A 592 5.72 15.89 26.14
CA PRO A 592 4.48 15.12 26.09
C PRO A 592 3.25 15.95 25.67
N ASN A 593 3.29 17.26 25.96
CA ASN A 593 2.27 18.25 25.62
C ASN A 593 2.59 19.05 24.34
N GLY A 594 3.58 18.62 23.57
CA GLY A 594 3.91 19.23 22.28
C GLY A 594 2.74 19.13 21.29
N GLU A 595 2.75 19.98 20.26
CA GLU A 595 1.71 20.00 19.25
C GLU A 595 1.64 18.65 18.52
N LYS A 596 0.40 18.15 18.32
CA LYS A 596 0.13 16.90 17.62
C LYS A 596 -1.00 17.05 16.64
N PHE A 597 -0.86 16.43 15.47
CA PHE A 597 -1.92 16.25 14.49
C PHE A 597 -2.22 14.76 14.35
N ARG A 598 -3.49 14.37 14.51
CA ARG A 598 -3.96 12.97 14.47
C ARG A 598 -3.24 12.03 15.46
N GLY A 599 -2.73 12.59 16.56
CA GLY A 599 -1.96 11.85 17.57
C GLY A 599 -0.46 11.77 17.33
N TRP A 600 0.02 12.28 16.19
CA TRP A 600 1.44 12.33 15.81
C TRP A 600 2.03 13.69 16.14
N TYR A 601 3.28 13.74 16.61
CA TYR A 601 4.00 15.02 16.79
C TYR A 601 4.04 15.81 15.47
N SER A 602 3.76 17.11 15.54
CA SER A 602 3.87 17.98 14.35
C SER A 602 5.34 18.15 13.95
N ASP A 603 5.59 18.36 12.66
CA ASP A 603 6.94 18.62 12.14
C ASP A 603 7.51 19.91 12.76
N ALA A 604 6.67 20.88 13.14
CA ALA A 604 7.11 22.08 13.82
C ALA A 604 7.66 21.82 15.22
N GLU A 605 7.07 20.87 15.96
CA GLU A 605 7.54 20.44 17.27
C GLU A 605 8.77 19.52 17.15
N ASP A 606 8.80 18.65 16.14
CA ASP A 606 9.97 17.85 15.79
C ASP A 606 11.19 18.74 15.47
N TYR A 607 11.00 19.78 14.66
CA TYR A 607 12.07 20.71 14.30
C TYR A 607 12.50 21.61 15.47
N ASN A 608 11.61 21.89 16.43
CA ASN A 608 12.02 22.51 17.70
C ASN A 608 13.05 21.65 18.43
N LYS A 609 12.87 20.33 18.42
CA LYS A 609 13.81 19.39 19.02
C LYS A 609 15.14 19.36 18.27
N ILE A 610 15.12 19.41 16.94
CA ILE A 610 16.35 19.54 16.12
C ILE A 610 17.13 20.81 16.49
N ILE A 611 16.43 21.94 16.64
CA ILE A 611 17.03 23.22 17.03
C ILE A 611 17.61 23.14 18.46
N ASP A 612 16.89 22.52 19.40
CA ASP A 612 17.36 22.29 20.77
C ASP A 612 18.64 21.45 20.81
N ILE A 613 18.68 20.35 20.04
CA ILE A 613 19.86 19.49 19.87
C ILE A 613 21.04 20.30 19.33
N PHE A 614 20.83 21.08 18.26
CA PHE A 614 21.87 21.89 17.66
C PHE A 614 22.41 22.94 18.63
N ASN A 615 21.56 23.63 19.38
CA ASN A 615 21.97 24.63 20.37
C ASN A 615 22.74 24.04 21.56
N LYS A 616 22.46 22.79 21.94
CA LYS A 616 23.11 22.10 23.07
C LYS A 616 24.41 21.40 22.69
N LYS A 617 24.71 21.24 21.40
CA LYS A 617 25.96 20.63 20.95
C LYS A 617 27.15 21.50 21.37
N LYS A 618 28.32 20.88 21.53
CA LYS A 618 29.55 21.62 21.85
C LYS A 618 29.92 22.55 20.67
N ALA A 619 30.24 23.81 20.98
CA ALA A 619 30.65 24.78 19.97
C ALA A 619 31.85 24.26 19.15
N GLY A 620 31.79 24.39 17.83
CA GLY A 620 32.83 23.90 16.91
C GLY A 620 32.89 22.38 16.71
N GLN A 621 32.14 21.58 17.48
CA GLN A 621 31.97 20.15 17.23
C GLN A 621 30.96 19.96 16.08
N PRO A 622 31.36 19.32 14.96
CA PRO A 622 30.46 19.11 13.83
C PRO A 622 29.44 18.01 14.16
N LEU A 623 28.17 18.31 13.94
CA LEU A 623 27.04 17.41 14.19
C LEU A 623 26.60 16.74 12.89
N PHE A 624 26.38 15.43 12.94
CA PHE A 624 25.54 14.72 11.97
C PHE A 624 24.25 14.29 12.68
N LEU A 625 23.14 14.91 12.28
CA LEU A 625 21.81 14.60 12.81
C LEU A 625 20.96 14.00 11.69
N PHE A 626 20.50 12.77 11.87
CA PHE A 626 19.52 12.12 11.00
C PHE A 626 18.17 12.06 11.72
N ASN A 627 17.20 12.82 11.24
CA ASN A 627 15.86 12.88 11.76
C ASN A 627 14.87 12.16 10.84
N VAL A 628 13.90 11.47 11.44
CA VAL A 628 12.75 10.88 10.76
C VAL A 628 11.49 11.46 11.38
N THR A 629 10.68 12.23 10.64
CA THR A 629 9.46 12.83 11.19
C THR A 629 8.32 11.80 11.31
N ILE A 630 7.13 12.19 11.80
CA ILE A 630 5.96 11.29 11.89
C ILE A 630 4.61 11.97 11.58
N GLN A 631 4.57 13.30 11.42
CA GLN A 631 3.34 14.09 11.28
C GLN A 631 2.40 13.59 10.17
N ASN A 632 2.95 13.25 9.01
CA ASN A 632 2.15 12.92 7.83
C ASN A 632 1.84 11.42 7.73
N HIS A 633 2.17 10.63 8.77
CA HIS A 633 1.90 9.19 8.80
C HIS A 633 0.42 8.90 8.50
N GLY A 634 0.18 7.71 7.93
CA GLY A 634 -1.11 7.29 7.39
C GLY A 634 -2.27 7.27 8.39
N GLY A 635 -3.49 7.04 7.86
CA GLY A 635 -4.73 7.09 8.65
C GLY A 635 -5.60 8.32 8.35
N TYR A 636 -5.70 8.72 7.08
CA TYR A 636 -6.38 9.96 6.68
C TYR A 636 -7.91 9.90 6.68
N LEU A 637 -8.55 8.85 7.20
CA LEU A 637 -10.02 8.71 7.16
C LEU A 637 -10.72 9.64 8.17
N ILE A 638 -10.16 9.79 9.38
CA ILE A 638 -10.76 10.60 10.44
C ILE A 638 -10.26 12.04 10.37
N ALA A 639 -11.20 13.00 10.47
CA ALA A 639 -10.90 14.41 10.64
C ALA A 639 -10.35 14.68 12.04
N ASP A 640 -9.28 15.45 12.12
CA ASP A 640 -8.77 15.95 13.39
C ASP A 640 -9.29 17.37 13.63
N LYS A 641 -9.85 17.60 14.82
CA LYS A 641 -10.40 18.91 15.21
C LYS A 641 -9.31 19.94 15.51
N ASN A 642 -8.11 19.48 15.88
CA ASN A 642 -6.97 20.32 16.19
C ASN A 642 -6.17 20.71 14.94
N PHE A 643 -6.52 20.13 13.79
CA PHE A 643 -5.83 20.36 12.53
C PHE A 643 -6.77 20.99 11.51
N LYS A 644 -6.37 22.11 10.93
CA LYS A 644 -7.16 22.81 9.92
C LYS A 644 -6.79 22.34 8.52
N GLU A 645 -7.71 21.65 7.86
CA GLU A 645 -7.51 21.22 6.48
C GLU A 645 -7.69 22.37 5.48
N GLU A 646 -6.65 23.20 5.32
CA GLU A 646 -6.70 24.40 4.49
C GLU A 646 -6.61 24.15 2.98
N ILE A 647 -5.94 23.08 2.56
CA ILE A 647 -5.75 22.75 1.15
C ILE A 647 -6.94 21.92 0.67
N LYS A 648 -7.62 22.44 -0.36
CA LYS A 648 -8.78 21.80 -1.01
C LYS A 648 -8.52 21.71 -2.50
N ILE A 649 -8.58 20.49 -3.03
CA ILE A 649 -8.60 20.20 -4.46
C ILE A 649 -9.88 20.80 -5.06
N LYS A 650 -9.75 21.44 -6.22
CA LYS A 650 -10.78 22.21 -6.93
C LYS A 650 -11.27 21.56 -8.21
N ASP A 651 -10.86 20.32 -8.43
CA ASP A 651 -11.22 19.53 -9.60
C ASP A 651 -11.79 18.17 -9.18
N GLU A 652 -12.09 17.32 -10.15
CA GLU A 652 -12.74 16.02 -10.00
C GLU A 652 -11.96 15.00 -9.15
N LYS A 653 -10.69 15.25 -8.83
CA LYS A 653 -9.85 14.40 -7.98
C LYS A 653 -10.08 14.63 -6.47
N ALA A 654 -10.91 15.60 -6.10
CA ALA A 654 -11.11 15.97 -4.70
C ALA A 654 -11.71 14.82 -3.85
N THR A 655 -10.98 14.42 -2.82
CA THR A 655 -11.47 13.54 -1.74
C THR A 655 -11.13 14.15 -0.38
N ASP A 656 -11.88 13.79 0.67
CA ASP A 656 -11.63 14.28 2.04
C ASP A 656 -10.22 13.85 2.52
N THR A 657 -9.80 12.62 2.20
CA THR A 657 -8.48 12.06 2.52
C THR A 657 -7.33 12.79 1.80
N ALA A 658 -7.46 13.07 0.51
CA ALA A 658 -6.45 13.76 -0.27
C ALA A 658 -6.31 15.23 0.13
N ASN A 659 -7.44 15.91 0.39
CA ASN A 659 -7.44 17.27 0.94
C ASN A 659 -6.72 17.34 2.29
N ARG A 660 -7.02 16.37 3.18
CA ARG A 660 -6.36 16.25 4.48
C ARG A 660 -4.86 16.02 4.33
N TYR A 661 -4.45 15.06 3.50
CA TYR A 661 -3.05 14.78 3.20
C TYR A 661 -2.31 16.03 2.68
N LEU A 662 -2.85 16.69 1.64
CA LEU A 662 -2.21 17.89 1.08
C LEU A 662 -2.13 19.05 2.09
N SER A 663 -3.10 19.13 3.01
CA SER A 663 -3.04 20.13 4.08
C SER A 663 -1.90 19.84 5.07
N LEU A 664 -1.53 18.59 5.28
CA LEU A 664 -0.41 18.22 6.16
C LEU A 664 0.93 18.50 5.50
N ILE A 665 1.05 18.22 4.21
CA ILE A 665 2.22 18.62 3.41
C ILE A 665 2.43 20.14 3.48
N HIS A 666 1.34 20.91 3.52
CA HIS A 666 1.41 22.35 3.74
C HIS A 666 1.88 22.76 5.15
N GLU A 667 1.58 21.97 6.19
CA GLU A 667 2.21 22.17 7.51
C GLU A 667 3.70 21.81 7.51
N SER A 668 4.09 20.73 6.83
CA SER A 668 5.49 20.35 6.66
C SER A 668 6.29 21.45 5.93
N ASP A 669 5.71 22.10 4.92
CA ASP A 669 6.30 23.25 4.22
C ASP A 669 6.54 24.44 5.16
N ARG A 670 5.55 24.79 5.99
CA ARG A 670 5.68 25.83 7.04
C ARG A 670 6.73 25.49 8.09
N ALA A 671 6.76 24.24 8.55
CA ALA A 671 7.78 23.78 9.48
C ALA A 671 9.18 23.88 8.85
N PHE A 672 9.31 23.51 7.57
CA PHE A 672 10.58 23.59 6.86
C PHE A 672 11.05 25.04 6.67
N GLU A 673 10.14 25.98 6.39
CA GLU A 673 10.43 27.41 6.40
C GLU A 673 11.06 27.87 7.73
N LYS A 674 10.46 27.47 8.85
CA LYS A 674 10.94 27.82 10.19
C LYS A 674 12.36 27.32 10.45
N ILE A 675 12.66 26.06 10.13
CA ILE A 675 14.00 25.50 10.40
C ILE A 675 15.07 26.05 9.46
N ILE A 676 14.74 26.30 8.18
CA ILE A 676 15.66 26.96 7.25
C ILE A 676 15.92 28.40 7.67
N ASN A 677 14.91 29.15 8.08
CA ASN A 677 15.09 30.50 8.64
C ASN A 677 15.97 30.50 9.89
N TYR A 678 15.87 29.47 10.74
CA TYR A 678 16.77 29.32 11.87
C TYR A 678 18.23 29.07 11.43
N PHE A 679 18.47 28.11 10.52
CA PHE A 679 19.83 27.77 10.08
C PHE A 679 20.50 28.85 9.21
N LYS A 680 19.69 29.64 8.48
CA LYS A 680 20.17 30.78 7.69
C LYS A 680 20.89 31.83 8.57
N ASN A 681 20.50 31.91 9.84
CA ASN A 681 21.08 32.86 10.80
C ASN A 681 22.23 32.26 11.63
N GLN A 682 22.60 31.00 11.42
CA GLN A 682 23.72 30.37 12.14
C GLN A 682 25.05 30.70 11.48
N LYS A 683 26.07 30.97 12.31
CA LYS A 683 27.44 31.25 11.85
C LYS A 683 28.19 29.99 11.42
N GLU A 684 27.88 28.85 12.05
CA GLU A 684 28.52 27.59 11.70
C GLU A 684 27.98 27.09 10.36
N PRO A 685 28.84 26.67 9.41
CA PRO A 685 28.38 26.10 8.15
C PRO A 685 27.46 24.92 8.41
N THR A 686 26.31 24.89 7.76
CA THR A 686 25.27 23.88 7.95
C THR A 686 24.63 23.56 6.61
N ILE A 687 24.54 22.25 6.32
CA ILE A 687 23.82 21.70 5.19
C ILE A 687 22.61 20.92 5.70
N VAL A 688 21.44 21.24 5.18
CA VAL A 688 20.16 20.61 5.49
C VAL A 688 19.70 19.81 4.28
N VAL A 689 19.48 18.51 4.46
CA VAL A 689 18.86 17.64 3.44
C VAL A 689 17.46 17.28 3.92
N MET A 690 16.42 17.59 3.15
CA MET A 690 15.08 17.09 3.41
C MET A 690 14.62 16.22 2.24
N PHE A 691 14.05 15.05 2.52
CA PHE A 691 13.48 14.20 1.48
C PHE A 691 12.29 13.40 2.00
N GLY A 692 11.37 13.07 1.09
CA GLY A 692 10.28 12.14 1.39
C GLY A 692 10.73 10.69 1.40
N ASP A 693 10.15 9.86 2.26
CA ASP A 693 10.45 8.43 2.31
C ASP A 693 9.58 7.60 1.35
N HIS A 694 8.31 7.99 1.15
CA HIS A 694 7.38 7.43 0.15
C HIS A 694 6.11 8.27 -0.06
N GLN A 695 5.33 7.95 -1.09
CA GLN A 695 3.99 8.52 -1.29
C GLN A 695 2.94 7.93 -0.32
N PRO A 696 1.85 8.66 -0.01
CA PRO A 696 0.80 8.20 0.90
C PRO A 696 -0.02 7.03 0.34
N LYS A 697 -0.57 6.18 1.22
CA LYS A 697 -1.66 5.28 0.82
C LYS A 697 -3.02 6.01 0.88
N LEU A 698 -3.41 6.60 -0.25
CA LEU A 698 -4.78 7.08 -0.49
C LEU A 698 -5.64 6.02 -1.21
N GLU A 699 -6.93 6.32 -1.40
CA GLU A 699 -7.87 5.43 -2.09
C GLU A 699 -7.38 5.08 -3.50
N ASP A 700 -7.54 3.83 -3.92
CA ASP A 700 -7.18 3.40 -5.29
C ASP A 700 -7.90 4.26 -6.34
N SER A 701 -9.15 4.68 -6.06
CA SER A 701 -9.90 5.58 -6.94
C SER A 701 -9.25 6.96 -7.07
N PHE A 702 -8.62 7.49 -6.03
CA PHE A 702 -7.91 8.77 -6.12
C PHE A 702 -6.71 8.65 -7.06
N TYR A 703 -5.91 7.59 -6.93
CA TYR A 703 -4.79 7.35 -7.83
C TYR A 703 -5.24 7.04 -9.26
N GLU A 704 -6.29 6.25 -9.45
CA GLU A 704 -6.84 6.04 -10.79
C GLU A 704 -7.31 7.35 -11.41
N LEU A 705 -7.91 8.25 -10.59
CA LEU A 705 -8.30 9.63 -10.93
C LEU A 705 -7.08 10.56 -11.17
N LEU A 706 -5.92 10.25 -10.62
CA LEU A 706 -4.69 11.01 -10.87
C LEU A 706 -4.00 10.55 -12.16
N TYR A 707 -3.98 9.24 -12.41
CA TYR A 707 -3.27 8.61 -13.53
C TYR A 707 -4.00 8.65 -14.87
N GLY A 708 -5.32 8.85 -14.91
CA GLY A 708 -6.06 8.69 -16.16
C GLY A 708 -6.61 7.29 -16.41
N LYS A 709 -6.09 6.28 -15.72
CA LYS A 709 -6.29 4.87 -16.08
C LYS A 709 -6.26 3.97 -14.85
N SER A 710 -6.60 2.70 -15.04
CA SER A 710 -6.54 1.74 -13.94
C SER A 710 -5.10 1.51 -13.48
N LEU A 711 -4.90 1.35 -12.18
CA LEU A 711 -3.58 1.06 -11.61
C LEU A 711 -3.01 -0.28 -12.11
N ASN A 712 -3.86 -1.18 -12.59
CA ASN A 712 -3.45 -2.47 -13.15
C ASN A 712 -2.90 -2.38 -14.59
N SER A 713 -3.00 -1.20 -15.23
CA SER A 713 -2.58 -0.95 -16.61
C SER A 713 -1.44 0.06 -16.72
N LEU A 714 -0.78 0.41 -15.62
CA LEU A 714 0.37 1.31 -15.64
C LEU A 714 1.57 0.62 -16.32
N SER A 715 2.23 1.33 -17.22
CA SER A 715 3.58 1.00 -17.68
C SER A 715 4.59 1.14 -16.53
N LEU A 716 5.79 0.57 -16.68
CA LEU A 716 6.85 0.72 -15.67
C LEU A 716 7.17 2.21 -15.38
N LYS A 717 7.27 3.03 -16.42
CA LYS A 717 7.48 4.48 -16.28
C LYS A 717 6.39 5.17 -15.46
N GLU A 718 5.13 4.81 -15.70
CA GLU A 718 4.01 5.35 -14.92
C GLU A 718 4.00 4.81 -13.48
N LEU A 719 4.33 3.54 -13.30
CA LEU A 719 4.45 2.91 -11.98
C LEU A 719 5.55 3.59 -11.15
N GLN A 720 6.71 3.89 -11.74
CA GLN A 720 7.81 4.54 -11.04
C GLN A 720 7.44 5.92 -10.49
N LYS A 721 6.53 6.67 -11.14
CA LYS A 721 6.01 7.95 -10.61
C LYS A 721 5.33 7.80 -9.24
N LYS A 722 4.82 6.61 -8.91
CA LYS A 722 4.22 6.29 -7.60
C LYS A 722 5.26 6.14 -6.50
N TYR A 723 6.51 5.95 -6.89
CA TYR A 723 7.69 5.79 -6.04
C TYR A 723 8.62 7.00 -6.17
N THR A 724 8.10 8.12 -6.67
CA THR A 724 8.85 9.37 -6.82
C THR A 724 8.44 10.34 -5.71
N VAL A 725 9.43 10.88 -5.01
CA VAL A 725 9.26 11.79 -3.86
C VAL A 725 10.23 12.97 -3.99
N PRO A 726 9.91 14.15 -3.44
CA PRO A 726 10.77 15.31 -3.50
C PRO A 726 12.00 15.16 -2.60
N PHE A 727 13.08 15.83 -2.98
CA PHE A 727 14.25 16.06 -2.13
C PHE A 727 14.73 17.50 -2.27
N ILE A 728 15.35 18.00 -1.19
CA ILE A 728 15.93 19.33 -1.06
C ILE A 728 17.29 19.17 -0.37
N ILE A 729 18.33 19.79 -0.90
CA ILE A 729 19.63 20.00 -0.26
C ILE A 729 19.81 21.52 -0.21
N TRP A 730 19.81 22.09 0.99
CA TRP A 730 20.00 23.51 1.23
C TRP A 730 21.23 23.74 2.10
N ALA A 731 21.98 24.82 1.89
CA ALA A 731 23.09 25.19 2.76
C ALA A 731 23.07 26.67 3.14
N ASN A 732 23.56 26.99 4.34
CA ASN A 732 23.79 28.38 4.75
C ASN A 732 25.11 28.97 4.20
N TYR A 733 25.72 28.30 3.23
CA TYR A 733 26.92 28.68 2.52
C TYR A 733 26.74 28.40 1.03
N ASP A 734 27.59 28.99 0.20
CA ASP A 734 27.48 28.88 -1.26
C ASP A 734 27.61 27.43 -1.74
N ILE A 735 26.58 26.95 -2.44
CA ILE A 735 26.56 25.67 -3.18
C ILE A 735 26.02 25.89 -4.59
N ASP A 736 26.33 24.97 -5.51
CA ASP A 736 25.86 25.05 -6.90
C ASP A 736 24.35 24.78 -6.98
N ALA A 737 23.55 25.84 -6.91
CA ALA A 737 22.10 25.75 -6.92
C ALA A 737 21.57 25.08 -8.21
N LYS A 738 20.62 24.16 -8.03
CA LYS A 738 19.96 23.43 -9.14
C LYS A 738 18.51 23.16 -8.78
N SER A 739 17.60 23.45 -9.71
CA SER A 739 16.18 23.11 -9.58
C SER A 739 15.81 22.00 -10.55
N ASP A 740 14.68 21.36 -10.31
CA ASP A 740 14.08 20.34 -11.19
C ASP A 740 15.04 19.17 -11.49
N VAL A 741 15.83 18.77 -10.49
CA VAL A 741 16.71 17.60 -10.59
C VAL A 741 15.87 16.33 -10.63
N GLU A 742 15.83 15.68 -11.78
CA GLU A 742 15.14 14.41 -11.99
C GLU A 742 16.15 13.25 -12.11
N ASN A 743 15.64 12.01 -12.12
CA ASN A 743 16.45 10.80 -12.23
C ASN A 743 17.56 10.77 -11.16
N VAL A 744 17.13 10.77 -9.89
CA VAL A 744 17.95 10.48 -8.71
C VAL A 744 17.24 9.36 -7.95
N SER A 745 17.96 8.62 -7.11
CA SER A 745 17.37 7.67 -6.17
C SER A 745 17.99 7.80 -4.80
N ALA A 746 17.29 7.31 -3.76
CA ALA A 746 17.69 7.47 -2.37
C ALA A 746 19.14 7.02 -2.08
N ASN A 747 19.61 5.96 -2.75
CA ASN A 747 20.98 5.43 -2.63
C ASN A 747 22.08 6.40 -3.10
N TYR A 748 21.76 7.39 -3.93
CA TYR A 748 22.71 8.39 -4.41
C TYR A 748 22.70 9.70 -3.60
N LEU A 749 21.62 9.96 -2.85
CA LEU A 749 21.37 11.29 -2.29
C LEU A 749 22.42 11.73 -1.26
N SER A 750 22.92 10.81 -0.42
CA SER A 750 23.98 11.12 0.54
C SER A 750 25.31 11.48 -0.15
N SER A 751 25.67 10.78 -1.23
CA SER A 751 26.86 11.11 -2.05
C SER A 751 26.70 12.46 -2.76
N LEU A 752 25.51 12.78 -3.28
CA LEU A 752 25.22 14.09 -3.88
C LEU A 752 25.32 15.23 -2.85
N MET A 753 24.88 15.00 -1.61
CA MET A 753 25.08 15.95 -0.51
C MET A 753 26.57 16.13 -0.20
N LEU A 754 27.33 15.04 -0.06
CA LEU A 754 28.77 15.10 0.24
C LEU A 754 29.55 15.87 -0.85
N GLN A 755 29.15 15.78 -2.12
CA GLN A 755 29.71 16.58 -3.20
C GLN A 755 29.61 18.09 -2.93
N GLN A 756 28.56 18.57 -2.27
CA GLN A 756 28.38 20.00 -1.96
C GLN A 756 29.22 20.50 -0.77
N THR A 757 30.02 19.62 -0.17
CA THR A 757 30.88 19.92 0.99
C THR A 757 32.36 19.87 0.62
N ASN A 758 33.24 19.96 1.61
CA ASN A 758 34.66 19.62 1.47
C ASN A 758 35.04 18.36 2.28
N LEU A 759 34.06 17.53 2.61
CA LEU A 759 34.25 16.29 3.38
C LEU A 759 34.83 15.19 2.49
N LYS A 760 35.53 14.24 3.10
CA LYS A 760 36.05 13.06 2.40
C LYS A 760 34.91 12.15 1.95
N MET A 761 35.01 11.67 0.72
CA MET A 761 34.13 10.68 0.11
C MET A 761 34.89 9.36 -0.06
N SER A 762 34.26 8.26 0.32
CA SER A 762 34.85 6.92 0.22
C SER A 762 34.94 6.48 -1.25
N ARG A 763 35.70 5.42 -1.51
CA ARG A 763 35.74 4.76 -2.82
C ARG A 763 34.33 4.32 -3.26
N TYR A 764 33.50 3.91 -2.30
CA TYR A 764 32.10 3.56 -2.57
C TYR A 764 31.24 4.76 -2.99
N ASN A 765 31.43 5.93 -2.38
CA ASN A 765 30.75 7.14 -2.84
C ASN A 765 31.12 7.48 -4.29
N GLU A 766 32.40 7.35 -4.65
CA GLU A 766 32.86 7.56 -6.04
C GLU A 766 32.28 6.53 -7.01
N PHE A 767 32.21 5.25 -6.63
CA PHE A 767 31.51 4.23 -7.41
C PHE A 767 30.06 4.63 -7.67
N LEU A 768 29.33 5.06 -6.63
CA LEU A 768 27.93 5.48 -6.74
C LEU A 768 27.75 6.68 -7.67
N LEU A 769 28.60 7.70 -7.53
CA LEU A 769 28.57 8.90 -8.37
C LEU A 769 28.92 8.57 -9.84
N ASN A 770 29.85 7.65 -10.07
CA ASN A 770 30.19 7.18 -11.41
C ASN A 770 29.07 6.33 -12.02
N MET A 771 28.49 5.40 -11.25
CA MET A 771 27.35 4.57 -11.65
C MET A 771 26.15 5.43 -12.04
N ARG A 772 25.90 6.52 -11.31
CA ARG A 772 24.81 7.47 -11.60
C ARG A 772 24.87 8.06 -13.02
N ASN A 773 26.06 8.16 -13.63
CA ASN A 773 26.16 8.67 -15.00
C ASN A 773 25.55 7.71 -16.05
N GLU A 774 25.51 6.42 -15.75
CA GLU A 774 24.95 5.37 -16.62
C GLU A 774 23.55 4.95 -16.17
N VAL A 775 23.35 4.82 -14.85
CA VAL A 775 22.10 4.43 -14.19
C VAL A 775 21.72 5.52 -13.17
N PRO A 776 21.16 6.65 -13.63
CA PRO A 776 20.91 7.83 -12.80
C PRO A 776 19.92 7.61 -11.64
N ALA A 777 19.00 6.65 -11.78
CA ALA A 777 18.08 6.29 -10.71
C ALA A 777 17.75 4.80 -10.73
N LEU A 778 17.58 4.21 -9.57
CA LEU A 778 17.08 2.84 -9.41
C LEU A 778 16.28 2.71 -8.11
N ASN A 779 15.39 1.73 -8.08
CA ASN A 779 14.68 1.34 -6.86
C ASN A 779 14.33 -0.14 -6.91
N ALA A 780 13.56 -0.61 -5.93
CA ALA A 780 13.07 -1.97 -5.91
C ALA A 780 12.38 -2.39 -7.23
N ASN A 781 11.71 -1.48 -7.96
CA ASN A 781 10.90 -1.76 -9.14
C ASN A 781 11.69 -1.88 -10.46
N GLY A 782 12.90 -1.34 -10.53
CA GLY A 782 13.59 -1.13 -11.80
C GLY A 782 14.65 -0.05 -11.72
N TYR A 783 15.15 0.34 -12.89
CA TYR A 783 16.10 1.45 -13.02
C TYR A 783 15.83 2.29 -14.27
N VAL A 784 16.36 3.50 -14.24
CA VAL A 784 16.37 4.45 -15.35
C VAL A 784 17.79 4.55 -15.85
N ASP A 785 17.98 4.40 -17.17
CA ASP A 785 19.29 4.58 -17.80
C ASP A 785 19.61 6.05 -18.11
N LYS A 786 20.84 6.32 -18.58
CA LYS A 786 21.32 7.66 -18.93
C LYS A 786 20.48 8.36 -20.02
N ASP A 787 19.76 7.58 -20.85
CA ASP A 787 18.91 8.08 -21.92
C ASP A 787 17.45 8.29 -21.45
N GLY A 788 17.17 8.04 -20.17
CA GLY A 788 15.86 8.22 -19.53
C GLY A 788 14.88 7.08 -19.77
N LYS A 789 15.34 5.93 -20.27
CA LYS A 789 14.54 4.73 -20.50
C LYS A 789 14.46 3.89 -19.23
N ASN A 790 13.29 3.29 -19.02
CA ASN A 790 13.01 2.49 -17.83
C ASN A 790 13.24 1.01 -18.15
N HIS A 791 13.88 0.30 -17.24
CA HIS A 791 14.26 -1.11 -17.36
C HIS A 791 13.87 -1.90 -16.11
N GLU A 792 13.43 -3.14 -16.30
CA GLU A 792 13.29 -4.09 -15.19
C GLU A 792 14.68 -4.61 -14.77
N LEU A 793 14.89 -4.85 -13.47
CA LEU A 793 16.17 -5.37 -12.95
C LEU A 793 16.54 -6.77 -13.48
N SER A 794 15.55 -7.53 -13.96
CA SER A 794 15.76 -8.85 -14.56
C SER A 794 16.19 -8.83 -16.02
N GLU A 795 16.22 -7.66 -16.66
CA GLU A 795 16.68 -7.54 -18.05
C GLU A 795 18.18 -7.84 -18.16
N ASN A 796 18.56 -8.54 -19.23
CA ASN A 796 19.95 -8.72 -19.60
C ASN A 796 20.31 -7.76 -20.74
N ASN A 797 21.10 -6.73 -20.44
CA ASN A 797 21.49 -5.66 -21.37
C ASN A 797 22.88 -5.10 -20.99
N GLU A 798 23.28 -3.99 -21.62
CA GLU A 798 24.61 -3.38 -21.42
C GLU A 798 24.88 -2.93 -19.97
N TYR A 799 23.84 -2.62 -19.20
CA TYR A 799 23.96 -2.18 -17.79
C TYR A 799 24.04 -3.35 -16.81
N THR A 800 23.74 -4.58 -17.23
CA THR A 800 23.71 -5.77 -16.34
C THR A 800 25.03 -5.97 -15.61
N LYS A 801 26.18 -5.74 -16.27
CA LYS A 801 27.50 -5.85 -15.64
C LYS A 801 27.70 -4.82 -14.51
N LEU A 802 27.26 -3.58 -14.73
CA LEU A 802 27.38 -2.49 -13.74
C LEU A 802 26.46 -2.75 -12.54
N ILE A 803 25.21 -3.17 -12.79
CA ILE A 803 24.26 -3.54 -11.74
C ILE A 803 24.76 -4.74 -10.93
N THR A 804 25.36 -5.74 -11.59
CA THR A 804 25.96 -6.90 -10.90
C THR A 804 27.13 -6.48 -10.02
N GLN A 805 28.00 -5.59 -10.48
CA GLN A 805 29.07 -5.03 -9.65
C GLN A 805 28.50 -4.31 -8.42
N TYR A 806 27.47 -3.50 -8.59
CA TYR A 806 26.79 -2.85 -7.47
C TYR A 806 26.19 -3.86 -6.49
N GLN A 807 25.61 -4.97 -6.98
CA GLN A 807 25.13 -6.06 -6.12
C GLN A 807 26.25 -6.73 -5.32
N TYR A 808 27.46 -6.86 -5.87
CA TYR A 808 28.61 -7.38 -5.12
C TYR A 808 28.95 -6.47 -3.93
N LEU A 809 28.96 -5.15 -4.13
CA LEU A 809 29.28 -4.18 -3.08
C LEU A 809 28.21 -4.18 -1.97
N GLN A 810 26.93 -4.25 -2.36
CA GLN A 810 25.82 -4.37 -1.43
C GLN A 810 25.86 -5.67 -0.63
N TYR A 811 26.15 -6.80 -1.30
CA TYR A 811 26.28 -8.09 -0.62
C TYR A 811 27.46 -8.10 0.36
N ASN A 812 28.59 -7.50 -0.02
CA ASN A 812 29.76 -7.39 0.86
C ASN A 812 29.49 -6.58 2.13
N SER A 813 28.76 -5.46 2.01
CA SER A 813 28.45 -4.63 3.18
C SER A 813 27.37 -5.24 4.09
N LEU A 814 26.33 -5.85 3.50
CA LEU A 814 25.15 -6.29 4.26
C LEU A 814 25.14 -7.78 4.62
N MET A 815 25.69 -8.66 3.79
CA MET A 815 25.52 -10.12 3.94
C MET A 815 26.83 -10.83 4.28
N ASP A 816 27.97 -10.45 3.69
CA ASP A 816 29.28 -11.01 4.03
C ASP A 816 29.81 -10.43 5.35
N LYS A 817 29.41 -11.06 6.46
CA LYS A 817 29.75 -10.61 7.81
C LYS A 817 31.24 -10.69 8.15
N LYS A 818 32.04 -11.41 7.35
CA LYS A 818 33.45 -11.72 7.66
C LYS A 818 34.43 -10.88 6.87
N HIS A 819 34.08 -10.52 5.63
CA HIS A 819 35.00 -9.86 4.70
C HIS A 819 34.50 -8.49 4.22
N VAL A 820 33.75 -7.76 5.06
CA VAL A 820 33.33 -6.38 4.75
C VAL A 820 34.59 -5.54 4.43
N SER A 821 34.69 -5.03 3.19
CA SER A 821 35.89 -4.33 2.71
C SER A 821 36.04 -2.98 3.39
N THR A 822 37.07 -2.83 4.22
CA THR A 822 37.36 -1.53 4.87
C THR A 822 37.80 -0.48 3.85
N ASP A 823 38.57 -0.87 2.83
CA ASP A 823 39.12 0.06 1.85
C ASP A 823 38.04 0.68 0.95
N LEU A 824 36.99 -0.09 0.67
CA LEU A 824 35.86 0.38 -0.14
C LEU A 824 35.01 1.43 0.59
N PHE A 825 34.68 1.18 1.86
CA PHE A 825 33.69 1.98 2.61
C PHE A 825 34.29 3.01 3.57
N SER A 826 35.61 2.95 3.84
CA SER A 826 36.31 3.88 4.73
C SER A 826 36.74 5.16 3.99
N VAL A 827 36.91 6.24 4.75
CA VAL A 827 37.57 7.48 4.30
C VAL A 827 38.95 7.67 4.93
N LYS A 828 39.39 6.72 5.74
CA LYS A 828 40.77 6.63 6.21
C LYS A 828 41.63 6.01 5.12
N ASP A 829 42.78 6.60 4.88
CA ASP A 829 43.77 6.04 3.98
C ASP A 829 44.27 4.71 4.59
N GLY A 830 44.09 3.60 3.86
CA GLY A 830 44.42 2.26 4.33
C GLY A 830 45.88 2.17 4.77
N LYS A 831 46.09 1.77 6.02
CA LYS A 831 47.37 1.25 6.52
C LYS A 831 47.10 -0.01 7.31
#